data_AF-A0A318GU29-F1
#
_entry.id   AF-A0A318GU29-F1
#
_cell.length_a   1.000
_cell.length_b   1.000
_cell.length_c   1.000
_cell.angle_alpha   90.00
_cell.angle_beta   90.00
_cell.angle_gamma   90.00
#
_symmetry.space_group_name_H-M   'P 1'
#
loop_
_entity.id
_entity.type
_entity.pdbx_description
1 polymer ?
#
loop_
_entity_poly.entity_id
_entity_poly.type
_entity_poly.pdbx_seq_one_letter_code
_entity_poly.pdbx_strand_id
1 'polypeptide(L)'
;MSASTGLLDRLPLLEAASDPATQAARIADLWRTWDEAPPDTREAARTLLDGRYRPFLDLIDAHRGDDERRGAVAAAWLDRTVPTPEVETVDEHDHARTALALACGGHDDLLREAARHPPALVMAAVRSALRALLHDHPEAPHCAAVDPQQLHAASQQAQQQDPSLIPAGLCRLFELAVLVDDEATAIEALALVIHHRLSVQLDLQALRLWLEAGPLTPLRLDRRAGHDGLDARGLLDAAWRQRLLQALHRHLPRRRWSAVMQALASFHPTPGDEPDGPRTPLPPAALHALDRLASIDRCHHALAQADRTDGIAQARQLLRDPHLHPQTRSALAHQLALAHLEAGDLWSAWSRWSAALRDWPSAAVLEQMDLLLQTLGVSGARHWLAADPLEQLPRWQALERADHPTLQWLARYQLAQLHTHGRLAPTHRHKVQDARQALALWGRLQNLPAWQAEATAALSAPGTRALAALARDDGGRHHLWIEAPEPGTRRLLIVFSCVDSHHSHPGVIGLVNGMPDHHLLFVNNPELNWYSDEVFEQLCTLVRRKVLPRLRPEDVTCYYGSMGGHGALKLALTFGFQAVVFNPQVELALWSAYRPRQRDLLLGARRHHGIVPLGSDALAASPIAIAVGSGTPDRLAFSALVGMMATARALTLLVDKVPDPHHAGLIGRLTRRGVPTLVHHLATRLQQLHRIDDPGTASGFEPVEPTAVAGFWAQMDQAAHWQGEVLVRGGRLHCRRHHPAGRPGLARMSSLVEPAA
;
A
#
# COMPACT_ATOMS: atom_id res chain seq x y z
N MET A 1 -22.42 -20.48 18.81
CA MET A 1 -21.17 -19.89 18.27
C MET A 1 -20.02 -20.73 18.79
N SER A 2 -19.21 -21.33 17.91
CA SER A 2 -18.16 -22.25 18.35
C SER A 2 -17.01 -21.46 19.01
N ALA A 3 -16.22 -22.10 19.88
CA ALA A 3 -14.98 -21.53 20.41
C ALA A 3 -14.02 -21.06 19.29
N SER A 4 -14.15 -21.63 18.08
CA SER A 4 -13.46 -21.19 16.86
C SER A 4 -13.88 -19.78 16.44
N THR A 5 -15.16 -19.41 16.55
CA THR A 5 -15.63 -18.03 16.26
C THR A 5 -15.00 -17.02 17.23
N GLY A 6 -14.92 -17.35 18.52
CA GLY A 6 -14.31 -16.48 19.52
C GLY A 6 -12.79 -16.30 19.35
N LEU A 7 -12.08 -17.31 18.82
CA LEU A 7 -10.66 -17.19 18.43
C LEU A 7 -10.49 -16.34 17.17
N LEU A 8 -11.37 -16.53 16.18
CA LEU A 8 -11.38 -15.78 14.93
C LEU A 8 -11.72 -14.30 15.11
N ASP A 9 -12.53 -13.96 16.12
CA ASP A 9 -12.83 -12.57 16.46
C ASP A 9 -11.63 -11.85 17.12
N ARG A 10 -10.72 -12.59 17.77
CA ARG A 10 -9.57 -12.05 18.50
C ARG A 10 -8.32 -11.88 17.65
N LEU A 11 -8.05 -12.79 16.71
CA LEU A 11 -6.84 -12.77 15.89
C LEU A 11 -6.65 -11.47 15.07
N PRO A 12 -7.69 -10.88 14.46
CA PRO A 12 -7.54 -9.62 13.74
C PRO A 12 -7.30 -8.43 14.69
N LEU A 13 -7.72 -8.54 15.96
CA LEU A 13 -7.45 -7.52 16.97
C LEU A 13 -5.96 -7.44 17.35
N LEU A 14 -5.16 -8.47 17.03
CA LEU A 14 -3.70 -8.42 17.17
C LEU A 14 -3.04 -7.51 16.14
N GLU A 15 -3.65 -7.30 14.99
CA GLU A 15 -3.07 -6.39 13.98
C GLU A 15 -3.57 -4.97 14.17
N ALA A 16 -4.38 -4.75 15.19
CA ALA A 16 -5.03 -3.49 15.36
C ALA A 16 -4.17 -2.47 16.05
N ALA A 17 -4.11 -1.27 15.46
CA ALA A 17 -3.58 -0.10 16.11
C ALA A 17 -4.28 0.09 17.46
N SER A 18 -3.52 -0.17 18.52
CA SER A 18 -3.90 0.08 19.89
C SER A 18 -2.66 0.46 20.68
N ASP A 19 -2.89 1.08 21.83
CA ASP A 19 -1.79 1.37 22.73
C ASP A 19 -1.09 0.06 23.12
N PRO A 20 0.21 0.18 23.47
CA PRO A 20 0.99 -0.86 24.09
C PRO A 20 0.21 -1.85 24.97
N ALA A 21 -0.34 -1.38 26.08
CA ALA A 21 -0.90 -2.23 27.11
C ALA A 21 -2.10 -3.03 26.58
N THR A 22 -2.94 -2.39 25.76
CA THR A 22 -4.06 -3.05 25.08
C THR A 22 -3.58 -4.16 24.15
N GLN A 23 -2.49 -3.93 23.42
CA GLN A 23 -1.94 -4.92 22.50
C GLN A 23 -1.39 -6.16 23.24
N ALA A 24 -0.65 -5.94 24.33
CA ALA A 24 -0.17 -7.03 25.18
C ALA A 24 -1.32 -7.80 25.86
N ALA A 25 -2.36 -7.10 26.34
CA ALA A 25 -3.54 -7.73 26.92
C ALA A 25 -4.27 -8.62 25.91
N ARG A 26 -4.38 -8.19 24.65
CA ARG A 26 -4.98 -9.01 23.57
C ARG A 26 -4.14 -10.23 23.23
N ILE A 27 -2.82 -10.06 23.19
CA ILE A 27 -1.88 -11.16 22.97
C ILE A 27 -2.02 -12.20 24.10
N ALA A 28 -2.00 -11.77 25.36
CA ALA A 28 -2.18 -12.65 26.52
C ALA A 28 -3.57 -13.32 26.56
N ASP A 29 -4.63 -12.56 26.26
CA ASP A 29 -6.00 -13.11 26.17
C ASP A 29 -6.14 -14.16 25.07
N LEU A 30 -5.52 -13.93 23.91
CA LEU A 30 -5.50 -14.90 22.83
C LEU A 30 -4.73 -16.16 23.23
N TRP A 31 -3.58 -16.02 23.88
CA TRP A 31 -2.79 -17.14 24.37
C TRP A 31 -3.57 -17.99 25.37
N ARG A 32 -4.23 -17.35 26.34
CA ARG A 32 -5.11 -18.03 27.31
C ARG A 32 -6.27 -18.73 26.60
N THR A 33 -6.95 -18.03 25.69
CA THR A 33 -8.07 -18.59 24.92
C THR A 33 -7.62 -19.78 24.07
N TRP A 34 -6.42 -19.72 23.49
CA TRP A 34 -5.84 -20.81 22.70
C TRP A 34 -5.47 -22.01 23.59
N ASP A 35 -4.89 -21.76 24.76
CA ASP A 35 -4.55 -22.80 25.74
C ASP A 35 -5.78 -23.54 26.27
N GLU A 36 -6.90 -22.83 26.44
CA GLU A 36 -8.18 -23.38 26.90
C GLU A 36 -8.97 -24.08 25.77
N ALA A 37 -8.58 -23.91 24.51
CA ALA A 37 -9.33 -24.44 23.36
C ALA A 37 -9.12 -25.96 23.16
N PRO A 38 -10.21 -26.74 22.96
CA PRO A 38 -10.11 -28.16 22.62
C PRO A 38 -9.28 -28.42 21.34
N PRO A 39 -8.61 -29.58 21.22
CA PRO A 39 -7.78 -29.92 20.04
C PRO A 39 -8.51 -29.73 18.70
N ASP A 40 -9.77 -30.18 18.60
CA ASP A 40 -10.56 -30.06 17.37
C ASP A 40 -10.87 -28.60 17.01
N THR A 41 -11.03 -27.73 18.03
CA THR A 41 -11.24 -26.29 17.84
C THR A 41 -9.98 -25.62 17.33
N ARG A 42 -8.82 -26.00 17.87
CA ARG A 42 -7.52 -25.49 17.41
C ARG A 42 -7.23 -25.94 15.98
N GLU A 43 -7.51 -27.19 15.64
CA GLU A 43 -7.31 -27.70 14.28
C GLU A 43 -8.26 -27.04 13.27
N ALA A 44 -9.52 -26.85 13.65
CA ALA A 44 -10.47 -26.06 12.85
C ALA A 44 -9.96 -24.62 12.67
N ALA A 45 -9.48 -23.96 13.72
CA ALA A 45 -8.92 -22.61 13.63
C ALA A 45 -7.69 -22.54 12.71
N ARG A 46 -6.76 -23.49 12.79
CA ARG A 46 -5.59 -23.58 11.89
C ARG A 46 -5.98 -23.78 10.43
N THR A 47 -7.05 -24.51 10.17
CA THR A 47 -7.60 -24.72 8.82
C THR A 47 -8.35 -23.49 8.32
N LEU A 48 -8.92 -22.70 9.24
CA LEU A 48 -9.68 -21.49 8.94
C LEU A 48 -8.79 -20.26 8.70
N LEU A 49 -7.62 -20.20 9.32
CA LEU A 49 -6.70 -19.09 9.19
C LEU A 49 -5.78 -19.29 7.99
N ASP A 50 -5.56 -18.23 7.22
CA ASP A 50 -4.57 -18.27 6.15
C ASP A 50 -3.15 -18.43 6.72
N GLY A 51 -2.19 -18.72 5.84
CA GLY A 51 -0.79 -18.95 6.19
C GLY A 51 -0.11 -17.80 6.94
N ARG A 52 -0.77 -16.66 7.19
CA ARG A 52 -0.25 -15.53 7.97
C ARG A 52 -0.27 -15.80 9.48
N TYR A 53 -1.37 -16.35 10.00
CA TYR A 53 -1.52 -16.63 11.44
C TYR A 53 -1.23 -18.08 11.80
N ARG A 54 -1.21 -18.99 10.83
CA ARG A 54 -0.86 -20.40 11.10
C ARG A 54 0.53 -20.58 11.73
N PRO A 55 1.61 -19.95 11.21
CA PRO A 55 2.93 -20.03 11.86
C PRO A 55 2.94 -19.49 13.28
N PHE A 56 2.11 -18.47 13.58
CA PHE A 56 1.96 -17.94 14.92
C PHE A 56 1.32 -18.96 15.87
N LEU A 57 0.25 -19.61 15.43
CA LEU A 57 -0.43 -20.65 16.23
C LEU A 57 0.47 -21.87 16.43
N ASP A 58 1.20 -22.29 15.40
CA ASP A 58 2.18 -23.38 15.49
C ASP A 58 3.31 -23.03 16.49
N LEU A 59 3.75 -21.78 16.50
CA LEU A 59 4.72 -21.26 17.48
C LEU A 59 4.14 -21.19 18.90
N ILE A 60 2.88 -20.79 19.06
CA ILE A 60 2.17 -20.80 20.35
C ILE A 60 2.15 -22.21 20.93
N ASP A 61 1.81 -23.21 20.12
CA ASP A 61 1.76 -24.60 20.58
C ASP A 61 3.15 -25.17 20.91
N ALA A 62 4.20 -24.77 20.18
CA ALA A 62 5.58 -25.19 20.43
C ALA A 62 6.14 -24.71 21.79
N HIS A 63 5.59 -23.61 22.33
CA HIS A 63 6.06 -22.96 23.57
C HIS A 63 4.98 -22.89 24.65
N ARG A 64 4.11 -23.91 24.68
CA ARG A 64 3.06 -24.03 25.70
C ARG A 64 3.65 -24.21 27.10
N GLY A 65 3.28 -23.33 28.03
CA GLY A 65 3.72 -23.37 29.44
C GLY A 65 5.07 -22.70 29.74
N ASP A 66 5.68 -22.00 28.77
CA ASP A 66 6.97 -21.31 28.94
C ASP A 66 6.78 -19.78 28.81
N ASP A 67 6.39 -19.12 29.91
CA ASP A 67 6.01 -17.70 29.94
C ASP A 67 7.14 -16.77 29.49
N GLU A 68 8.40 -17.13 29.74
CA GLU A 68 9.57 -16.36 29.29
C GLU A 68 9.79 -16.47 27.77
N ARG A 69 9.64 -17.67 27.18
CA ARG A 69 9.78 -17.85 25.73
C ARG A 69 8.58 -17.33 24.93
N ARG A 70 7.39 -17.23 25.53
CA ARG A 70 6.20 -16.64 24.89
C ARG A 70 6.47 -15.20 24.43
N GLY A 71 7.20 -14.42 25.23
CA GLY A 71 7.61 -13.05 24.86
C GLY A 71 8.54 -13.01 23.65
N ALA A 72 9.54 -13.89 23.60
CA ALA A 72 10.47 -14.00 22.47
C ALA A 72 9.79 -14.45 21.17
N VAL A 73 8.79 -15.34 21.28
CA VAL A 73 7.98 -15.83 20.16
C VAL A 73 7.05 -14.75 19.61
N ALA A 74 6.37 -13.99 20.48
CA ALA A 74 5.55 -12.85 20.09
C ALA A 74 6.39 -11.80 19.34
N ALA A 75 7.59 -11.50 19.85
CA ALA A 75 8.52 -10.57 19.22
C ALA A 75 9.03 -11.06 17.86
N ALA A 76 9.44 -12.33 17.75
CA ALA A 76 9.92 -12.90 16.50
C ALA A 76 8.82 -13.01 15.43
N TRP A 77 7.57 -13.21 15.84
CA TRP A 77 6.44 -13.18 14.91
C TRP A 77 6.16 -11.76 14.42
N LEU A 78 6.14 -10.76 15.31
CA LEU A 78 5.94 -9.35 14.93
C LEU A 78 7.06 -8.83 14.01
N ASP A 79 8.31 -9.25 14.21
CA ASP A 79 9.43 -8.92 13.31
C ASP A 79 9.29 -9.57 11.91
N ARG A 80 8.54 -10.67 11.79
CA ARG A 80 8.33 -11.42 10.53
C ARG A 80 7.03 -11.05 9.80
N THR A 81 5.98 -10.65 10.51
CA THR A 81 4.67 -10.35 9.92
C THR A 81 4.42 -8.87 9.68
N VAL A 82 5.27 -7.98 10.18
CA VAL A 82 5.42 -6.64 9.63
C VAL A 82 6.10 -6.78 8.26
N PRO A 83 5.38 -6.62 7.15
CA PRO A 83 5.98 -6.70 5.84
C PRO A 83 6.86 -5.46 5.65
N THR A 84 8.18 -5.58 5.74
CA THR A 84 9.04 -4.66 4.98
C THR A 84 9.25 -5.28 3.60
N PRO A 85 8.71 -4.70 2.50
CA PRO A 85 9.14 -3.37 2.06
C PRO A 85 8.11 -2.54 1.24
N GLU A 86 6.81 -2.48 1.56
CA GLU A 86 5.84 -1.69 0.73
C GLU A 86 4.90 -0.69 1.43
N VAL A 87 4.93 -0.48 2.75
CA VAL A 87 4.13 0.61 3.36
C VAL A 87 4.92 1.37 4.44
N GLU A 88 5.38 2.56 4.08
CA GLU A 88 6.12 3.52 4.93
C GLU A 88 5.19 4.31 5.87
N THR A 89 4.58 3.66 6.85
CA THR A 89 4.01 4.40 7.98
C THR A 89 4.55 3.85 9.30
N VAL A 90 5.08 4.79 10.09
CA VAL A 90 5.69 4.68 11.41
C VAL A 90 4.87 3.81 12.39
N ASP A 91 3.54 3.71 12.23
CA ASP A 91 2.64 3.01 13.14
C ASP A 91 2.90 1.49 13.32
N GLU A 92 3.35 0.74 12.30
CA GLU A 92 3.48 -0.73 12.40
C GLU A 92 4.80 -1.18 13.06
N HIS A 93 5.83 -0.35 12.99
CA HIS A 93 7.11 -0.59 13.66
C HIS A 93 7.00 -0.32 15.17
N ASP A 94 6.16 0.65 15.54
CA ASP A 94 5.79 0.91 16.93
C ASP A 94 5.11 -0.30 17.57
N HIS A 95 4.30 -1.09 16.85
CA HIS A 95 3.67 -2.30 17.41
C HIS A 95 4.66 -3.42 17.74
N ALA A 96 5.64 -3.69 16.87
CA ALA A 96 6.70 -4.68 17.15
C ALA A 96 7.62 -4.22 18.29
N ARG A 97 8.04 -2.95 18.27
CA ARG A 97 8.86 -2.29 19.32
C ARG A 97 8.17 -2.34 20.69
N THR A 98 6.88 -2.07 20.70
CA THR A 98 6.05 -2.00 21.88
C THR A 98 5.71 -3.36 22.46
N ALA A 99 5.36 -4.34 21.62
CA ALA A 99 5.08 -5.69 22.08
C ALA A 99 6.35 -6.37 22.64
N LEU A 100 7.51 -6.10 22.04
CA LEU A 100 8.82 -6.50 22.58
C LEU A 100 9.10 -5.83 23.93
N ALA A 101 8.83 -4.53 24.05
CA ALA A 101 8.99 -3.79 25.30
C ALA A 101 8.06 -4.31 26.41
N LEU A 102 6.78 -4.55 26.13
CA LEU A 102 5.81 -4.99 27.14
C LEU A 102 5.95 -6.45 27.56
N ALA A 103 6.38 -7.33 26.64
CA ALA A 103 6.71 -8.70 27.00
C ALA A 103 7.86 -8.78 28.03
N CYS A 104 8.60 -7.68 28.22
CA CYS A 104 9.81 -7.62 29.04
C CYS A 104 9.85 -6.43 30.02
N GLY A 105 8.74 -5.73 30.25
CA GLY A 105 8.64 -4.65 31.25
C GLY A 105 9.07 -3.23 30.81
N GLY A 106 9.54 -3.05 29.57
CA GLY A 106 9.93 -1.75 29.00
C GLY A 106 11.19 -1.87 28.12
N HIS A 107 11.37 -0.99 27.13
CA HIS A 107 12.54 -1.03 26.24
C HIS A 107 13.84 -0.65 27.00
N ASP A 108 13.76 0.39 27.84
CA ASP A 108 14.88 0.84 28.66
C ASP A 108 15.22 -0.14 29.77
N ASP A 109 14.22 -0.86 30.30
CA ASP A 109 14.43 -1.91 31.29
C ASP A 109 15.09 -3.13 30.64
N LEU A 110 14.70 -3.53 29.42
CA LEU A 110 15.33 -4.61 28.67
C LEU A 110 16.80 -4.32 28.38
N LEU A 111 17.13 -3.07 27.97
CA LEU A 111 18.51 -2.66 27.72
C LEU A 111 19.33 -2.51 29.01
N ARG A 112 18.73 -2.01 30.11
CA ARG A 112 19.38 -1.90 31.43
C ARG A 112 19.60 -3.26 32.10
N GLU A 113 18.71 -4.22 31.87
CA GLU A 113 18.76 -5.58 32.42
C GLU A 113 19.17 -6.63 31.38
N ALA A 114 19.91 -6.26 30.34
CA ALA A 114 20.34 -7.14 29.25
C ALA A 114 20.92 -8.49 29.75
N ALA A 115 21.59 -8.48 30.91
CA ALA A 115 22.14 -9.66 31.58
C ALA A 115 21.12 -10.77 31.87
N ARG A 116 19.86 -10.40 32.13
CA ARG A 116 18.78 -11.29 32.60
C ARG A 116 17.91 -11.80 31.46
N HIS A 117 18.14 -11.33 30.25
CA HIS A 117 17.34 -11.67 29.07
C HIS A 117 18.13 -12.56 28.11
N PRO A 118 17.45 -13.39 27.29
CA PRO A 118 18.14 -14.17 26.26
C PRO A 118 18.95 -13.27 25.30
N PRO A 119 20.22 -13.60 24.98
CA PRO A 119 21.10 -12.75 24.15
C PRO A 119 20.50 -12.37 22.78
N ALA A 120 19.76 -13.30 22.16
CA ALA A 120 19.08 -13.05 20.88
C ALA A 120 17.95 -11.99 20.99
N LEU A 121 17.26 -11.95 22.14
CA LEU A 121 16.21 -10.96 22.42
C LEU A 121 16.80 -9.57 22.59
N VAL A 122 17.92 -9.47 23.32
CA VAL A 122 18.68 -8.23 23.49
C VAL A 122 19.18 -7.71 22.13
N MET A 123 19.72 -8.58 21.28
CA MET A 123 20.17 -8.18 19.94
C MET A 123 19.02 -7.74 19.01
N ALA A 124 17.83 -8.35 19.14
CA ALA A 124 16.64 -7.90 18.41
C ALA A 124 16.17 -6.52 18.91
N ALA A 125 16.20 -6.27 20.22
CA ALA A 125 15.88 -4.97 20.81
C ALA A 125 16.87 -3.89 20.35
N VAL A 126 18.18 -4.15 20.42
CA VAL A 126 19.23 -3.24 19.94
C VAL A 126 19.02 -2.90 18.47
N ARG A 127 18.75 -3.90 17.62
CA ARG A 127 18.46 -3.68 16.19
C ARG A 127 17.21 -2.84 15.96
N SER A 128 16.15 -3.08 16.72
CA SER A 128 14.91 -2.31 16.64
C SER A 128 15.15 -0.84 17.02
N ALA A 129 15.87 -0.60 18.12
CA ALA A 129 16.23 0.74 18.58
C ALA A 129 17.08 1.49 17.54
N LEU A 130 18.11 0.84 16.99
CA LEU A 130 18.97 1.41 15.96
C LEU A 130 18.20 1.79 14.71
N ARG A 131 17.28 0.92 14.26
CA ARG A 131 16.43 1.21 13.10
C ARG A 131 15.51 2.41 13.34
N ALA A 132 14.91 2.50 14.52
CA ALA A 132 14.09 3.65 14.89
C ALA A 132 14.92 4.94 14.84
N LEU A 133 16.11 4.94 15.45
CA LEU A 133 17.02 6.09 15.40
C LEU A 133 17.42 6.47 13.97
N LEU A 134 17.68 5.48 13.10
CA LEU A 134 18.08 5.69 11.70
C LEU A 134 16.91 6.08 10.77
N HIS A 135 15.66 5.79 11.13
CA HIS A 135 14.47 5.99 10.28
C HIS A 135 13.60 7.17 10.72
N ASP A 136 13.42 7.40 12.02
CA ASP A 136 12.47 8.40 12.53
C ASP A 136 13.05 9.83 12.45
N HIS A 137 14.38 10.02 12.47
CA HIS A 137 15.00 11.35 12.43
C HIS A 137 16.39 11.38 11.76
N PRO A 138 16.49 11.49 10.42
CA PRO A 138 17.77 11.68 9.74
C PRO A 138 18.41 13.08 9.98
N GLU A 139 17.67 14.05 10.51
CA GLU A 139 18.09 15.47 10.64
C GLU A 139 18.18 15.99 12.09
N ALA A 140 17.94 15.15 13.11
CA ALA A 140 18.01 15.56 14.51
C ALA A 140 18.92 14.63 15.32
N PRO A 141 20.14 15.06 15.70
CA PRO A 141 21.05 14.25 16.54
C PRO A 141 20.57 14.00 17.98
N HIS A 142 19.35 14.41 18.36
CA HIS A 142 18.96 14.54 19.77
C HIS A 142 17.53 14.06 20.09
N CYS A 143 17.06 12.96 19.47
CA CYS A 143 15.84 12.30 19.97
C CYS A 143 16.19 11.42 21.19
N ALA A 144 15.95 11.98 22.38
CA ALA A 144 16.47 11.60 23.69
C ALA A 144 15.91 10.30 24.32
N ALA A 145 15.46 9.31 23.56
CA ALA A 145 14.83 8.13 24.16
C ALA A 145 15.82 7.01 24.54
N VAL A 146 16.87 6.77 23.75
CA VAL A 146 17.81 5.66 23.99
C VAL A 146 19.24 6.11 23.72
N ASP A 147 20.12 5.94 24.70
CA ASP A 147 21.54 6.31 24.62
C ASP A 147 22.31 5.32 23.73
N PRO A 148 23.00 5.77 22.66
CA PRO A 148 23.86 4.92 21.83
C PRO A 148 24.91 4.13 22.62
N GLN A 149 25.39 4.65 23.76
CA GLN A 149 26.31 3.94 24.64
C GLN A 149 25.64 2.75 25.33
N GLN A 150 24.37 2.87 25.72
CA GLN A 150 23.60 1.76 26.29
C GLN A 150 23.35 0.67 25.25
N LEU A 151 23.04 1.05 24.01
CA LEU A 151 22.90 0.10 22.90
C LEU A 151 24.20 -0.65 22.60
N HIS A 152 25.33 0.06 22.65
CA HIS A 152 26.64 -0.54 22.48
C HIS A 152 26.95 -1.53 23.61
N ALA A 153 26.75 -1.14 24.86
CA ALA A 153 26.99 -1.98 26.03
C ALA A 153 26.11 -3.23 26.03
N ALA A 154 24.81 -3.09 25.73
CA ALA A 154 23.88 -4.21 25.63
C ALA A 154 24.27 -5.17 24.49
N SER A 155 24.71 -4.64 23.34
CA SER A 155 25.20 -5.47 22.23
C SER A 155 26.47 -6.23 22.60
N GLN A 156 27.45 -5.57 23.23
CA GLN A 156 28.68 -6.22 23.70
C GLN A 156 28.37 -7.32 24.73
N GLN A 157 27.48 -7.05 25.67
CA GLN A 157 27.09 -8.01 26.69
C GLN A 157 26.42 -9.25 26.08
N ALA A 158 25.51 -9.07 25.12
CA ALA A 158 24.89 -10.19 24.41
C ALA A 158 25.93 -11.03 23.64
N GLN A 159 26.93 -10.39 23.02
CA GLN A 159 28.03 -11.07 22.32
C GLN A 159 28.95 -11.84 23.29
N GLN A 160 29.16 -11.33 24.51
CA GLN A 160 29.93 -12.03 25.54
C GLN A 160 29.21 -13.28 26.06
N GLN A 161 27.89 -13.20 26.20
CA GLN A 161 27.05 -14.33 26.63
C GLN A 161 26.85 -15.37 25.52
N ASP A 162 26.81 -14.94 24.26
CA ASP A 162 26.71 -15.80 23.08
C ASP A 162 27.66 -15.32 21.97
N PRO A 163 28.87 -15.91 21.87
CA PRO A 163 29.85 -15.57 20.83
C PRO A 163 29.35 -15.76 19.40
N SER A 164 28.29 -16.54 19.17
CA SER A 164 27.70 -16.68 17.82
C SER A 164 27.05 -15.38 17.31
N LEU A 165 26.82 -14.40 18.21
CA LEU A 165 26.24 -13.09 17.88
C LEU A 165 27.28 -12.03 17.50
N ILE A 166 28.58 -12.30 17.62
CA ILE A 166 29.67 -11.38 17.23
C ILE A 166 29.48 -10.84 15.79
N PRO A 167 29.11 -11.66 14.79
CA PRO A 167 28.84 -11.17 13.44
C PRO A 167 27.74 -10.10 13.36
N ALA A 168 26.62 -10.32 14.04
CA ALA A 168 25.53 -9.35 14.10
C ALA A 168 25.96 -8.08 14.85
N GLY A 169 26.76 -8.26 15.90
CA GLY A 169 27.39 -7.20 16.69
C GLY A 169 28.24 -6.22 15.90
N LEU A 170 29.09 -6.71 15.00
CA LEU A 170 29.94 -5.87 14.14
C LEU A 170 29.11 -4.96 13.21
N CYS A 171 28.02 -5.46 12.65
CA CYS A 171 27.11 -4.63 11.85
C CYS A 171 26.41 -3.56 12.72
N ARG A 172 26.02 -3.90 13.96
CA ARG A 172 25.43 -2.91 14.89
C ARG A 172 26.45 -1.87 15.34
N LEU A 173 27.72 -2.24 15.49
CA LEU A 173 28.80 -1.30 15.82
C LEU A 173 28.97 -0.25 14.72
N PHE A 174 28.97 -0.67 13.46
CA PHE A 174 28.98 0.27 12.33
C PHE A 174 27.79 1.25 12.41
N GLU A 175 26.57 0.74 12.57
CA GLU A 175 25.36 1.56 12.65
C GLU A 175 25.39 2.55 13.83
N LEU A 176 25.89 2.11 14.99
CA LEU A 176 26.09 2.95 16.17
C LEU A 176 27.11 4.06 15.91
N ALA A 177 28.26 3.72 15.32
CA ALA A 177 29.32 4.67 15.02
C ALA A 177 28.82 5.76 14.05
N VAL A 178 27.98 5.40 13.08
CA VAL A 178 27.33 6.36 12.19
C VAL A 178 26.39 7.31 12.94
N LEU A 179 25.63 6.80 13.92
CA LEU A 179 24.69 7.61 14.71
C LEU A 179 25.40 8.61 15.63
N VAL A 180 26.56 8.26 16.17
CA VAL A 180 27.35 9.14 17.06
C VAL A 180 28.40 9.97 16.33
N ASP A 181 28.39 9.94 14.98
CA ASP A 181 29.38 10.59 14.11
C ASP A 181 30.85 10.22 14.43
N ASP A 182 31.08 9.00 14.90
CA ASP A 182 32.42 8.44 15.09
C ASP A 182 32.91 7.81 13.77
N GLU A 183 33.48 8.67 12.92
CA GLU A 183 33.95 8.27 11.60
C GLU A 183 35.04 7.20 11.66
N ALA A 184 35.93 7.23 12.67
CA ALA A 184 37.03 6.27 12.79
C ALA A 184 36.49 4.86 13.08
N THR A 185 35.61 4.73 14.08
CA THR A 185 34.96 3.46 14.42
C THR A 185 34.07 2.96 13.29
N ALA A 186 33.37 3.85 12.57
CA ALA A 186 32.57 3.46 11.41
C ALA A 186 33.43 2.88 10.28
N ILE A 187 34.58 3.49 9.98
CA ILE A 187 35.52 3.00 8.96
C ILE A 187 36.06 1.62 9.34
N GLU A 188 36.50 1.45 10.59
CA GLU A 188 37.07 0.19 11.08
C GLU A 188 36.01 -0.93 11.12
N ALA A 189 34.84 -0.65 11.69
CA ALA A 189 33.74 -1.61 11.75
C ALA A 189 33.26 -2.03 10.36
N LEU A 190 33.15 -1.10 9.40
CA LEU A 190 32.76 -1.44 8.03
C LEU A 190 33.83 -2.28 7.33
N ALA A 191 35.10 -1.97 7.53
CA ALA A 191 36.20 -2.77 7.00
C ALA A 191 36.18 -4.21 7.57
N LEU A 192 35.96 -4.36 8.88
CA LEU A 192 35.81 -5.67 9.53
C LEU A 192 34.58 -6.44 9.03
N VAL A 193 33.45 -5.75 8.85
CA VAL A 193 32.23 -6.35 8.28
C VAL A 193 32.48 -6.89 6.87
N ILE A 194 33.21 -6.15 6.03
CA ILE A 194 33.58 -6.59 4.68
C ILE A 194 34.57 -7.77 4.75
N HIS A 195 35.62 -7.66 5.58
CA HIS A 195 36.63 -8.70 5.79
C HIS A 195 36.01 -10.04 6.20
N HIS A 196 35.06 -10.01 7.15
CA HIS A 196 34.35 -11.20 7.64
C HIS A 196 33.14 -11.62 6.79
N ARG A 197 32.89 -10.98 5.63
CA ARG A 197 31.78 -11.28 4.72
C ARG A 197 30.37 -11.11 5.33
N LEU A 198 30.24 -10.14 6.22
CA LEU A 198 29.01 -9.88 6.99
C LEU A 198 28.18 -8.74 6.40
N SER A 199 28.62 -8.14 5.31
CA SER A 199 27.98 -6.98 4.69
C SER A 199 26.49 -7.19 4.42
N VAL A 200 26.06 -8.41 4.11
CA VAL A 200 24.64 -8.78 3.90
C VAL A 200 23.71 -8.50 5.09
N GLN A 201 24.27 -8.32 6.29
CA GLN A 201 23.54 -8.03 7.52
C GLN A 201 23.53 -6.53 7.87
N LEU A 202 24.23 -5.69 7.09
CA LEU A 202 24.25 -4.24 7.27
C LEU A 202 22.88 -3.62 6.98
N ASP A 203 22.50 -2.64 7.79
CA ASP A 203 21.43 -1.74 7.40
C ASP A 203 21.93 -0.76 6.32
N LEU A 204 21.36 -0.87 5.12
CA LEU A 204 21.69 0.00 3.99
C LEU A 204 21.39 1.48 4.31
N GLN A 205 20.47 1.77 5.23
CA GLN A 205 20.20 3.14 5.69
C GLN A 205 21.41 3.74 6.42
N ALA A 206 22.11 2.97 7.26
CA ALA A 206 23.27 3.45 7.99
C ALA A 206 24.46 3.67 7.05
N LEU A 207 24.71 2.72 6.14
CA LEU A 207 25.73 2.88 5.10
C LEU A 207 25.46 4.14 4.26
N ARG A 208 24.19 4.38 3.98
CA ARG A 208 23.76 5.56 3.26
C ARG A 208 24.01 6.85 4.04
N LEU A 209 23.52 6.98 5.28
CA LEU A 209 23.73 8.16 6.13
C LEU A 209 25.23 8.49 6.28
N TRP A 210 26.03 7.44 6.45
CA TRP A 210 27.48 7.57 6.53
C TRP A 210 28.13 8.04 5.23
N LEU A 211 27.65 7.61 4.06
CA LEU A 211 28.12 8.18 2.79
C LEU A 211 27.60 9.61 2.57
N GLU A 212 26.47 9.97 3.18
CA GLU A 212 25.72 11.20 2.90
C GLU A 212 26.08 12.41 3.75
N ALA A 213 26.72 12.27 4.93
CA ALA A 213 26.83 13.29 6.01
C ALA A 213 27.46 14.66 5.65
N GLY A 214 26.84 15.37 4.72
CA GLY A 214 26.87 16.79 4.47
C GLY A 214 25.45 17.23 4.11
N PRO A 215 25.19 18.54 3.95
CA PRO A 215 23.84 19.11 3.75
C PRO A 215 23.15 18.73 2.43
N LEU A 216 23.63 17.72 1.70
CA LEU A 216 23.19 17.37 0.35
C LEU A 216 22.72 15.90 0.25
N THR A 217 21.39 15.79 0.18
CA THR A 217 20.52 14.85 -0.57
C THR A 217 20.79 13.33 -0.54
N PRO A 218 19.74 12.50 -0.32
CA PRO A 218 19.85 11.05 -0.37
C PRO A 218 20.21 10.44 -1.75
N LEU A 219 21.24 9.59 -1.78
CA LEU A 219 21.63 8.71 -2.89
C LEU A 219 20.72 7.47 -2.90
N ARG A 220 19.47 7.59 -3.35
CA ARG A 220 18.59 6.40 -3.52
C ARG A 220 18.34 6.05 -4.98
N LEU A 221 18.50 4.77 -5.29
CA LEU A 221 18.02 4.13 -6.52
C LEU A 221 16.76 3.31 -6.17
N ASP A 222 15.82 3.17 -7.11
CA ASP A 222 14.64 2.31 -6.93
C ASP A 222 15.06 0.91 -6.45
N ARG A 223 14.40 0.35 -5.43
CA ARG A 223 14.71 -0.97 -4.85
C ARG A 223 14.84 -2.08 -5.91
N ARG A 224 14.06 -2.04 -6.99
CA ARG A 224 14.16 -3.03 -8.09
C ARG A 224 15.48 -2.94 -8.89
N ALA A 225 16.11 -1.77 -8.90
CA ALA A 225 17.44 -1.53 -9.47
C ALA A 225 18.55 -1.45 -8.39
N GLY A 226 18.18 -1.16 -7.14
CA GLY A 226 19.05 -0.96 -5.98
C GLY A 226 19.49 -2.26 -5.32
N HIS A 227 18.77 -3.36 -5.55
CA HIS A 227 19.28 -4.70 -5.24
C HIS A 227 20.62 -5.01 -5.93
N ASP A 228 21.01 -4.26 -6.97
CA ASP A 228 22.26 -4.48 -7.70
C ASP A 228 23.29 -3.33 -7.55
N GLY A 229 22.88 -2.14 -7.11
CA GLY A 229 23.69 -0.91 -7.20
C GLY A 229 24.45 -0.47 -5.96
N LEU A 230 23.95 -0.81 -4.77
CA LEU A 230 24.59 -0.68 -3.45
C LEU A 230 24.27 -1.96 -2.66
N ASP A 231 24.33 -3.11 -3.34
CA ASP A 231 24.15 -4.39 -2.68
C ASP A 231 25.27 -4.55 -1.65
N ALA A 232 24.88 -4.79 -0.42
CA ALA A 232 25.77 -5.26 0.62
C ALA A 232 26.68 -6.41 0.11
N ARG A 233 26.18 -7.31 -0.75
CA ARG A 233 27.00 -8.38 -1.36
C ARG A 233 28.05 -7.83 -2.32
N GLY A 234 27.75 -6.77 -3.05
CA GLY A 234 28.69 -6.07 -3.93
C GLY A 234 29.88 -5.48 -3.19
N LEU A 235 29.73 -5.14 -1.90
CA LEU A 235 30.84 -4.71 -1.05
C LEU A 235 31.92 -5.78 -0.87
N LEU A 236 31.60 -7.06 -1.11
CA LEU A 236 32.57 -8.16 -1.03
C LEU A 236 33.45 -8.25 -2.29
N ASP A 237 33.04 -7.66 -3.41
CA ASP A 237 33.76 -7.68 -4.69
C ASP A 237 34.72 -6.48 -4.83
N ALA A 238 36.02 -6.74 -5.02
CA ALA A 238 37.05 -5.71 -5.15
C ALA A 238 36.89 -4.81 -6.39
N ALA A 239 36.48 -5.38 -7.52
CA ALA A 239 36.24 -4.63 -8.74
C ALA A 239 35.01 -3.72 -8.60
N TRP A 240 33.97 -4.20 -7.91
CA TRP A 240 32.82 -3.38 -7.57
C TRP A 240 33.22 -2.21 -6.66
N ARG A 241 34.00 -2.44 -5.59
CA ARG A 241 34.45 -1.38 -4.68
C ARG A 241 35.26 -0.30 -5.38
N GLN A 242 36.13 -0.69 -6.32
CA GLN A 242 36.91 0.24 -7.14
C GLN A 242 36.02 1.05 -8.10
N ARG A 243 35.03 0.41 -8.74
CA ARG A 243 34.06 1.11 -9.60
C ARG A 243 33.18 2.08 -8.82
N LEU A 244 32.76 1.72 -7.60
CA LEU A 244 32.05 2.64 -6.71
C LEU A 244 32.92 3.88 -6.42
N LEU A 245 34.20 3.68 -6.07
CA LEU A 245 35.12 4.80 -5.83
C LEU A 245 35.26 5.72 -7.04
N GLN A 246 35.29 5.16 -8.25
CA GLN A 246 35.35 5.92 -9.50
C GLN A 246 34.05 6.65 -9.83
N ALA A 247 32.90 6.10 -9.41
CA ALA A 247 31.58 6.69 -9.61
C ALA A 247 31.36 7.93 -8.70
N LEU A 248 31.98 7.98 -7.52
CA LEU A 248 31.83 9.07 -6.54
C LEU A 248 32.73 10.27 -6.88
N HIS A 249 32.12 11.42 -7.14
CA HIS A 249 32.76 12.71 -7.45
C HIS A 249 32.82 13.64 -6.23
N ARG A 250 31.84 13.59 -5.32
CA ARG A 250 31.85 14.36 -4.07
C ARG A 250 33.02 13.94 -3.16
N HIS A 251 33.70 14.93 -2.58
CA HIS A 251 34.92 14.71 -1.78
C HIS A 251 34.71 13.83 -0.55
N LEU A 252 33.66 14.08 0.24
CA LEU A 252 33.44 13.36 1.51
C LEU A 252 33.14 11.85 1.31
N PRO A 253 32.16 11.43 0.47
CA PRO A 253 31.94 10.00 0.20
C PRO A 253 33.19 9.31 -0.36
N ARG A 254 33.90 9.98 -1.27
CA ARG A 254 35.13 9.45 -1.86
C ARG A 254 36.24 9.28 -0.84
N ARG A 255 36.43 10.24 0.07
CA ARG A 255 37.41 10.16 1.18
C ARG A 255 37.09 9.00 2.11
N ARG A 256 35.84 8.92 2.58
CA ARG A 256 35.35 7.86 3.48
C ARG A 256 35.56 6.48 2.87
N TRP A 257 35.18 6.31 1.61
CA TRP A 257 35.39 5.05 0.90
C TRP A 257 36.88 4.72 0.70
N SER A 258 37.71 5.72 0.40
CA SER A 258 39.16 5.54 0.29
C SER A 258 39.78 5.08 1.61
N ALA A 259 39.31 5.62 2.75
CA ALA A 259 39.77 5.24 4.08
C ALA A 259 39.36 3.79 4.44
N VAL A 260 38.15 3.35 4.09
CA VAL A 260 37.73 1.95 4.23
C VAL A 260 38.62 1.02 3.40
N MET A 261 38.94 1.40 2.16
CA MET A 261 39.86 0.61 1.33
C MET A 261 41.27 0.53 1.92
N GLN A 262 41.75 1.59 2.57
CA GLN A 262 43.04 1.59 3.28
C GLN A 262 42.99 0.70 4.53
N ALA A 263 41.93 0.79 5.34
CA ALA A 263 41.72 -0.07 6.49
C ALA A 263 41.64 -1.56 6.08
N LEU A 264 40.91 -1.87 5.01
CA LEU A 264 40.86 -3.21 4.44
C LEU A 264 42.23 -3.76 4.02
N ALA A 265 43.07 -2.92 3.41
CA ALA A 265 44.43 -3.30 3.03
C ALA A 265 45.31 -3.64 4.25
N SER A 266 45.04 -3.06 5.42
CA SER A 266 45.78 -3.39 6.65
C SER A 266 45.50 -4.81 7.17
N PHE A 267 44.33 -5.38 6.84
CA PHE A 267 43.97 -6.78 7.16
C PHE A 267 44.49 -7.78 6.12
N HIS A 268 44.92 -7.31 4.94
CA HIS A 268 45.43 -8.12 3.84
C HIS A 268 46.75 -7.54 3.31
N PRO A 269 47.87 -7.77 4.02
CA PRO A 269 49.15 -7.13 3.72
C PRO A 269 49.81 -7.59 2.40
N THR A 270 49.34 -8.68 1.80
CA THR A 270 49.88 -9.23 0.55
C THR A 270 48.89 -9.06 -0.62
N PRO A 271 49.30 -8.51 -1.78
CA PRO A 271 48.47 -8.47 -2.98
C PRO A 271 48.15 -9.91 -3.43
N GLY A 272 46.92 -10.36 -3.18
CA GLY A 272 46.48 -11.74 -3.44
C GLY A 272 45.86 -12.46 -2.25
N ASP A 273 46.01 -11.93 -1.03
CA ASP A 273 45.35 -12.44 0.18
C ASP A 273 43.94 -11.85 0.39
N GLU A 274 43.45 -11.03 -0.54
CA GLU A 274 42.05 -10.60 -0.52
C GLU A 274 41.15 -11.84 -0.59
N PRO A 275 40.11 -11.93 0.24
CA PRO A 275 39.26 -13.10 0.30
C PRO A 275 38.59 -13.27 -1.07
N ASP A 276 38.93 -14.33 -1.80
CA ASP A 276 38.33 -14.67 -3.10
C ASP A 276 36.80 -14.68 -2.98
N GLY A 277 36.18 -13.55 -3.26
CA GLY A 277 34.75 -13.45 -3.51
C GLY A 277 34.46 -14.13 -4.85
N PRO A 278 33.24 -14.63 -5.08
CA PRO A 278 32.90 -15.16 -6.39
C PRO A 278 33.14 -14.09 -7.45
N ARG A 279 34.18 -14.27 -8.29
CA ARG A 279 34.49 -13.44 -9.47
C ARG A 279 33.40 -13.60 -10.51
N THR A 280 32.23 -13.05 -10.20
CA THR A 280 31.09 -13.06 -11.10
C THR A 280 31.11 -11.70 -11.78
N PRO A 281 31.14 -11.63 -13.12
CA PRO A 281 31.00 -10.34 -13.79
C PRO A 281 29.73 -9.66 -13.29
N LEU A 282 29.86 -8.39 -12.91
CA LEU A 282 28.75 -7.63 -12.39
C LEU A 282 27.57 -7.71 -13.36
N PRO A 283 26.36 -8.05 -12.89
CA PRO A 283 25.21 -8.11 -13.77
C PRO A 283 24.99 -6.73 -14.41
N PRO A 284 24.49 -6.65 -15.66
CA PRO A 284 24.24 -5.37 -16.34
C PRO A 284 23.40 -4.37 -15.51
N ALA A 285 22.50 -4.88 -14.68
CA ALA A 285 21.71 -4.07 -13.77
C ALA A 285 22.55 -3.33 -12.70
N ALA A 286 23.59 -3.96 -12.16
CA ALA A 286 24.53 -3.33 -11.23
C ALA A 286 25.31 -2.18 -11.88
N LEU A 287 25.71 -2.36 -13.14
CA LEU A 287 26.41 -1.33 -13.91
C LEU A 287 25.51 -0.12 -14.17
N HIS A 288 24.27 -0.35 -14.61
CA HIS A 288 23.30 0.73 -14.81
C HIS A 288 22.96 1.48 -13.51
N ALA A 289 23.02 0.79 -12.36
CA ALA A 289 22.80 1.40 -11.07
C ALA A 289 23.99 2.28 -10.65
N LEU A 290 25.23 1.82 -10.86
CA LEU A 290 26.44 2.62 -10.65
C LEU A 290 26.49 3.86 -11.56
N ASP A 291 26.10 3.75 -12.83
CA ASP A 291 26.04 4.89 -13.76
C ASP A 291 25.03 5.95 -13.31
N ARG A 292 23.89 5.51 -12.77
CA ARG A 292 22.88 6.40 -12.19
C ARG A 292 23.39 7.06 -10.91
N LEU A 293 24.03 6.29 -10.02
CA LEU A 293 24.67 6.84 -8.83
C LEU A 293 25.69 7.92 -9.20
N ALA A 294 26.55 7.65 -10.17
CA ALA A 294 27.54 8.61 -10.67
C ALA A 294 26.87 9.86 -11.26
N SER A 295 25.74 9.70 -11.96
CA SER A 295 25.01 10.82 -12.54
C SER A 295 24.34 11.69 -11.48
N ILE A 296 23.76 11.09 -10.44
CA ILE A 296 23.21 11.80 -9.28
C ILE A 296 24.32 12.56 -8.55
N ASP A 297 25.44 11.90 -8.27
CA ASP A 297 26.55 12.49 -7.53
C ASP A 297 27.22 13.64 -8.32
N ARG A 298 27.41 13.49 -9.64
CA ARG A 298 27.85 14.58 -10.53
C ARG A 298 26.89 15.76 -10.56
N CYS A 299 25.59 15.48 -10.64
CA CYS A 299 24.57 16.52 -10.63
C CYS A 299 24.63 17.34 -9.32
N HIS A 300 24.76 16.66 -8.18
CA HIS A 300 24.94 17.35 -6.90
C HIS A 300 26.23 18.16 -6.84
N HIS A 301 27.34 17.59 -7.30
CA HIS A 301 28.61 18.30 -7.36
C HIS A 301 28.51 19.56 -8.21
N ALA A 302 27.85 19.49 -9.38
CA ALA A 302 27.65 20.63 -10.28
C ALA A 302 26.67 21.67 -9.69
N LEU A 303 25.60 21.25 -9.00
CA LEU A 303 24.68 22.15 -8.32
C LEU A 303 25.33 22.92 -7.15
N ALA A 304 26.38 22.38 -6.55
CA ALA A 304 27.13 23.03 -5.47
C ALA A 304 28.18 24.05 -5.97
N GLN A 305 28.42 24.14 -7.29
CA GLN A 305 29.35 25.11 -7.87
C GLN A 305 28.73 26.51 -7.95
N ALA A 306 29.58 27.52 -8.15
CA ALA A 306 29.13 28.91 -8.36
C ALA A 306 28.34 29.08 -9.67
N ASP A 307 28.77 28.42 -10.75
CA ASP A 307 27.99 28.26 -11.98
C ASP A 307 27.19 26.96 -11.94
N ARG A 308 25.88 27.08 -11.75
CA ARG A 308 24.97 25.95 -11.57
C ARG A 308 24.28 25.53 -12.86
N THR A 309 24.60 26.14 -14.00
CA THR A 309 23.89 25.94 -15.28
C THR A 309 23.87 24.47 -15.69
N ASP A 310 25.04 23.82 -15.64
CA ASP A 310 25.19 22.39 -15.94
C ASP A 310 24.45 21.51 -14.91
N GLY A 311 24.51 21.89 -13.63
CA GLY A 311 23.80 21.19 -12.55
C GLY A 311 22.28 21.22 -12.74
N ILE A 312 21.72 22.37 -13.13
CA ILE A 312 20.29 22.53 -13.42
C ILE A 312 19.86 21.68 -14.61
N ALA A 313 20.65 21.66 -15.70
CA ALA A 313 20.37 20.85 -16.87
C ALA A 313 20.39 19.35 -16.55
N GLN A 314 21.43 18.90 -15.82
CA GLN A 314 21.55 17.51 -15.37
C GLN A 314 20.41 17.09 -14.45
N ALA A 315 20.04 17.94 -13.48
CA ALA A 315 18.93 17.66 -12.56
C ALA A 315 17.59 17.52 -13.29
N ARG A 316 17.33 18.38 -14.29
CA ARG A 316 16.13 18.29 -15.14
C ARG A 316 16.08 17.00 -15.95
N GLN A 317 17.22 16.52 -16.44
CA GLN A 317 17.30 15.24 -17.15
C GLN A 317 17.06 14.07 -16.19
N LEU A 318 17.70 14.07 -15.02
CA LEU A 318 17.54 13.03 -14.00
C LEU A 318 16.09 12.94 -13.51
N LEU A 319 15.41 14.05 -13.27
CA LEU A 319 14.00 14.05 -12.83
C LEU A 319 13.02 13.43 -13.85
N ARG A 320 13.45 13.19 -15.10
CA ARG A 320 12.65 12.47 -16.11
C ARG A 320 12.84 10.95 -16.06
N ASP A 321 13.84 10.45 -15.33
CA ASP A 321 14.07 9.01 -15.17
C ASP A 321 13.00 8.41 -14.23
N PRO A 322 12.12 7.52 -14.74
CA PRO A 322 11.07 6.92 -13.93
C PRO A 322 11.60 5.94 -12.87
N HIS A 323 12.88 5.56 -12.95
CA HIS A 323 13.51 4.60 -12.04
C HIS A 323 14.27 5.26 -10.88
N LEU A 324 14.18 6.59 -10.73
CA LEU A 324 14.69 7.25 -9.53
C LEU A 324 13.74 7.04 -8.36
N HIS A 325 14.32 6.73 -7.20
CA HIS A 325 13.57 6.61 -5.97
C HIS A 325 12.87 7.94 -5.63
N PRO A 326 11.63 7.93 -5.11
CA PRO A 326 10.87 9.15 -4.82
C PRO A 326 11.62 10.17 -3.93
N GLN A 327 12.30 9.70 -2.87
CA GLN A 327 13.15 10.58 -2.05
C GLN A 327 14.29 11.27 -2.80
N THR A 328 14.99 10.56 -3.71
CA THR A 328 16.05 11.16 -4.53
C THR A 328 15.47 12.22 -5.45
N ARG A 329 14.31 11.93 -6.06
CA ARG A 329 13.61 12.90 -6.88
C ARG A 329 13.19 14.14 -6.09
N SER A 330 12.63 13.94 -4.90
CA SER A 330 12.26 15.02 -3.99
C SER A 330 13.46 15.89 -3.63
N ALA A 331 14.57 15.28 -3.26
CA ALA A 331 15.75 16.02 -2.85
C ALA A 331 16.49 16.69 -4.02
N LEU A 332 16.50 16.09 -5.23
CA LEU A 332 16.95 16.77 -6.45
C LEU A 332 16.04 17.96 -6.79
N ALA A 333 14.73 17.81 -6.68
CA ALA A 333 13.76 18.88 -6.88
C ALA A 333 13.95 20.00 -5.84
N HIS A 334 14.22 19.66 -4.58
CA HIS A 334 14.55 20.63 -3.53
C HIS A 334 15.81 21.43 -3.84
N GLN A 335 16.90 20.78 -4.28
CA GLN A 335 18.13 21.49 -4.67
C GLN A 335 17.93 22.41 -5.88
N LEU A 336 17.17 21.94 -6.87
CA LEU A 336 16.74 22.79 -7.99
C LEU A 336 15.92 24.00 -7.52
N ALA A 337 15.04 23.81 -6.53
CA ALA A 337 14.24 24.90 -5.98
C ALA A 337 15.12 25.95 -5.31
N LEU A 338 16.12 25.54 -4.52
CA LEU A 338 17.10 26.44 -3.91
C LEU A 338 17.89 27.22 -4.98
N ALA A 339 18.37 26.54 -6.02
CA ALA A 339 19.07 27.21 -7.12
C ALA A 339 18.18 28.22 -7.86
N HIS A 340 16.89 27.91 -8.06
CA HIS A 340 15.93 28.85 -8.65
C HIS A 340 15.66 30.05 -7.73
N LEU A 341 15.54 29.82 -6.41
CA LEU A 341 15.33 30.87 -5.43
C LEU A 341 16.51 31.85 -5.39
N GLU A 342 17.74 31.33 -5.37
CA GLU A 342 18.96 32.16 -5.41
C GLU A 342 19.06 32.99 -6.69
N ALA A 343 18.54 32.48 -7.81
CA ALA A 343 18.43 33.21 -9.07
C ALA A 343 17.26 34.22 -9.11
N GLY A 344 16.48 34.36 -8.03
CA GLY A 344 15.32 35.24 -7.95
C GLY A 344 14.05 34.71 -8.62
N ASP A 345 14.03 33.44 -9.05
CA ASP A 345 12.89 32.79 -9.67
C ASP A 345 12.03 32.05 -8.64
N LEU A 346 11.26 32.84 -7.89
CA LEU A 346 10.34 32.36 -6.86
C LEU A 346 9.35 31.29 -7.37
N TRP A 347 8.86 31.45 -8.60
CA TRP A 347 7.81 30.58 -9.14
C TRP A 347 8.33 29.19 -9.47
N SER A 348 9.50 29.12 -10.12
CA SER A 348 10.17 27.85 -10.34
C SER A 348 10.59 27.21 -9.02
N ALA A 349 11.07 27.99 -8.04
CA ALA A 349 11.39 27.46 -6.72
C ALA A 349 10.17 26.78 -6.06
N TRP A 350 9.03 27.47 -6.05
CA TRP A 350 7.80 26.93 -5.49
C TRP A 350 7.30 25.69 -6.23
N SER A 351 7.25 25.72 -7.57
CA SER A 351 6.89 24.56 -8.39
C SER A 351 7.73 23.32 -8.05
N ARG A 352 9.04 23.53 -7.87
CA ARG A 352 10.00 22.47 -7.55
C ARG A 352 9.85 21.95 -6.12
N TRP A 353 9.61 22.79 -5.12
CA TRP A 353 9.28 22.31 -3.78
C TRP A 353 7.93 21.58 -3.72
N SER A 354 6.92 22.05 -4.45
CA SER A 354 5.65 21.30 -4.57
C SER A 354 5.85 19.95 -5.24
N ALA A 355 6.67 19.86 -6.29
CA ALA A 355 7.05 18.58 -6.88
C ALA A 355 7.82 17.69 -5.89
N ALA A 356 8.71 18.29 -5.09
CA ALA A 356 9.44 17.60 -4.06
C ALA A 356 8.51 16.97 -3.01
N LEU A 357 7.56 17.73 -2.47
CA LEU A 357 6.55 17.21 -1.54
C LEU A 357 5.74 16.05 -2.11
N ARG A 358 5.34 16.13 -3.39
CA ARG A 358 4.57 15.08 -4.07
C ARG A 358 5.35 13.77 -4.23
N ASP A 359 6.67 13.87 -4.37
CA ASP A 359 7.55 12.70 -4.45
C ASP A 359 7.91 12.19 -3.04
N TRP A 360 8.24 13.07 -2.10
CA TRP A 360 8.52 12.76 -0.70
C TRP A 360 8.44 14.00 0.21
N PRO A 361 7.66 13.97 1.31
CA PRO A 361 7.57 15.09 2.24
C PRO A 361 8.76 15.07 3.21
N SER A 362 9.81 15.86 2.93
CA SER A 362 10.94 16.03 3.87
C SER A 362 10.77 17.27 4.75
N ALA A 363 11.35 17.23 5.95
CA ALA A 363 11.39 18.37 6.87
C ALA A 363 12.05 19.59 6.21
N ALA A 364 13.19 19.40 5.54
CA ALA A 364 13.88 20.45 4.79
C ALA A 364 13.00 21.13 3.73
N VAL A 365 12.19 20.39 2.96
CA VAL A 365 11.28 21.00 1.97
C VAL A 365 10.19 21.81 2.67
N LEU A 366 9.58 21.26 3.72
CA LEU A 366 8.55 21.94 4.50
C LEU A 366 9.08 23.19 5.18
N GLU A 367 10.30 23.16 5.70
CA GLU A 367 10.97 24.29 6.35
C GLU A 367 11.26 25.42 5.37
N GLN A 368 11.79 25.11 4.18
CA GLN A 368 12.04 26.15 3.17
C GLN A 368 10.74 26.78 2.65
N MET A 369 9.69 25.99 2.45
CA MET A 369 8.38 26.52 2.09
C MET A 369 7.77 27.38 3.21
N ASP A 370 7.92 26.97 4.47
CA ASP A 370 7.48 27.75 5.63
C ASP A 370 8.24 29.07 5.73
N LEU A 371 9.57 29.05 5.60
CA LEU A 371 10.40 30.26 5.60
C LEU A 371 9.97 31.23 4.50
N LEU A 372 9.75 30.74 3.28
CA LEU A 372 9.24 31.58 2.20
C LEU A 372 7.88 32.17 2.55
N LEU A 373 6.94 31.38 3.04
CA LEU A 373 5.61 31.85 3.44
C LEU A 373 5.68 32.88 4.58
N GLN A 374 6.62 32.72 5.52
CA GLN A 374 6.88 33.68 6.59
C GLN A 374 7.35 35.04 6.04
N THR A 375 8.23 35.05 5.03
CA THR A 375 8.64 36.31 4.37
C THR A 375 7.48 37.02 3.66
N LEU A 376 6.41 36.29 3.34
CA LEU A 376 5.17 36.80 2.76
C LEU A 376 4.07 37.07 3.81
N GLY A 377 4.39 36.96 5.11
CA GLY A 377 3.47 37.28 6.21
C GLY A 377 2.61 36.13 6.73
N VAL A 378 2.93 34.87 6.40
CA VAL A 378 2.20 33.68 6.88
C VAL A 378 3.03 32.94 7.92
N SER A 379 2.58 32.93 9.18
CA SER A 379 3.27 32.26 10.28
C SER A 379 2.79 30.82 10.51
N GLY A 380 3.72 29.92 10.87
CA GLY A 380 3.39 28.56 11.31
C GLY A 380 2.90 27.64 10.19
N ALA A 381 3.34 27.87 8.95
CA ALA A 381 2.92 27.08 7.81
C ALA A 381 3.42 25.64 7.83
N ARG A 382 4.60 25.41 8.43
CA ARG A 382 5.20 24.08 8.55
C ARG A 382 4.23 23.01 9.05
N HIS A 383 3.44 23.32 10.09
CA HIS A 383 2.54 22.36 10.71
C HIS A 383 1.41 21.92 9.78
N TRP A 384 0.75 22.89 9.13
CA TRP A 384 -0.38 22.58 8.24
C TRP A 384 0.06 22.16 6.83
N LEU A 385 1.27 22.51 6.37
CA LEU A 385 1.83 21.97 5.13
C LEU A 385 2.10 20.45 5.21
N ALA A 386 2.41 19.94 6.40
CA ALA A 386 2.59 18.51 6.66
C ALA A 386 1.25 17.77 6.85
N ALA A 387 0.20 18.49 7.27
CA ALA A 387 -1.10 17.93 7.63
C ALA A 387 -1.84 17.29 6.44
N ASP A 388 -2.92 16.57 6.74
CA ASP A 388 -3.74 15.92 5.71
C ASP A 388 -4.43 16.96 4.79
N PRO A 389 -4.65 16.66 3.49
CA PRO A 389 -5.34 17.52 2.54
C PRO A 389 -6.62 18.19 3.02
N LEU A 390 -7.41 17.52 3.87
CA LEU A 390 -8.64 18.09 4.42
C LEU A 390 -8.36 19.31 5.32
N GLU A 391 -7.23 19.33 6.01
CA GLU A 391 -6.78 20.46 6.83
C GLU A 391 -6.08 21.54 5.99
N GLN A 392 -5.37 21.13 4.94
CA GLN A 392 -4.68 22.07 4.04
C GLN A 392 -5.66 22.88 3.19
N LEU A 393 -6.73 22.24 2.71
CA LEU A 393 -7.68 22.85 1.77
C LEU A 393 -8.21 24.21 2.25
N PRO A 394 -8.80 24.35 3.46
CA PRO A 394 -9.32 25.65 3.91
C PRO A 394 -8.20 26.70 4.07
N ARG A 395 -6.98 26.29 4.42
CA ARG A 395 -5.81 27.20 4.55
C ARG A 395 -5.39 27.76 3.19
N TRP A 396 -5.25 26.89 2.19
CA TRP A 396 -4.93 27.32 0.84
C TRP A 396 -6.03 28.20 0.23
N GLN A 397 -7.31 27.88 0.47
CA GLN A 397 -8.43 28.72 0.03
C GLN A 397 -8.45 30.10 0.71
N ALA A 398 -8.02 30.20 1.97
CA ALA A 398 -7.87 31.48 2.65
C ALA A 398 -6.74 32.31 2.01
N LEU A 399 -5.59 31.69 1.71
CA LEU A 399 -4.46 32.35 1.04
C LEU A 399 -4.79 32.78 -0.40
N GLU A 400 -5.61 32.01 -1.13
CA GLU A 400 -6.06 32.40 -2.48
C GLU A 400 -6.91 33.69 -2.47
N ARG A 401 -7.55 33.99 -1.33
CA ARG A 401 -8.40 35.18 -1.12
C ARG A 401 -7.69 36.31 -0.37
N ALA A 402 -6.42 36.12 0.02
CA ALA A 402 -5.66 37.12 0.77
C ALA A 402 -5.32 38.33 -0.11
N ASP A 403 -5.18 39.52 0.48
CA ASP A 403 -4.79 40.75 -0.23
C ASP A 403 -3.27 40.83 -0.44
N HIS A 404 -2.70 39.78 -1.04
CA HIS A 404 -1.28 39.72 -1.37
C HIS A 404 -1.11 38.95 -2.70
N PRO A 405 -0.78 39.61 -3.82
CA PRO A 405 -0.76 38.98 -5.14
C PRO A 405 0.11 37.72 -5.21
N THR A 406 1.30 37.76 -4.63
CA THR A 406 2.18 36.58 -4.58
C THR A 406 1.54 35.39 -3.87
N LEU A 407 0.98 35.58 -2.68
CA LEU A 407 0.29 34.52 -1.93
C LEU A 407 -0.91 33.97 -2.70
N GLN A 408 -1.69 34.83 -3.37
CA GLN A 408 -2.83 34.38 -4.18
C GLN A 408 -2.37 33.40 -5.27
N TRP A 409 -1.27 33.71 -5.96
CA TRP A 409 -0.76 32.86 -7.04
C TRP A 409 -0.13 31.56 -6.55
N LEU A 410 0.66 31.61 -5.47
CA LEU A 410 1.22 30.41 -4.84
C LEU A 410 0.10 29.48 -4.36
N ALA A 411 -0.93 30.04 -3.70
CA ALA A 411 -2.08 29.30 -3.22
C ALA A 411 -2.91 28.73 -4.36
N ARG A 412 -3.14 29.49 -5.44
CA ARG A 412 -3.85 29.01 -6.64
C ARG A 412 -3.13 27.83 -7.29
N TYR A 413 -1.81 27.91 -7.39
CA TYR A 413 -0.99 26.78 -7.86
C TYR A 413 -1.13 25.56 -6.96
N GLN A 414 -1.06 25.73 -5.63
CA GLN A 414 -1.22 24.60 -4.71
C GLN A 414 -2.62 24.00 -4.71
N LEU A 415 -3.66 24.82 -4.80
CA LEU A 415 -5.02 24.35 -4.98
C LEU A 415 -5.18 23.60 -6.30
N ALA A 416 -4.57 24.09 -7.39
CA ALA A 416 -4.61 23.40 -8.68
C ALA A 416 -3.95 22.02 -8.58
N GLN A 417 -2.77 21.94 -7.96
CA GLN A 417 -2.05 20.69 -7.71
C GLN A 417 -2.87 19.75 -6.80
N LEU A 418 -3.40 20.27 -5.70
CA LEU A 418 -4.19 19.50 -4.73
C LEU A 418 -5.44 18.93 -5.40
N HIS A 419 -6.20 19.75 -6.13
CA HIS A 419 -7.40 19.30 -6.81
C HIS A 419 -7.12 18.40 -8.02
N THR A 420 -5.92 18.47 -8.62
CA THR A 420 -5.52 17.57 -9.72
C THR A 420 -5.09 16.21 -9.21
N HIS A 421 -4.30 16.16 -8.14
CA HIS A 421 -3.66 14.94 -7.65
C HIS A 421 -4.34 14.35 -6.40
N GLY A 422 -5.26 15.09 -5.80
CA GLY A 422 -5.94 14.78 -4.54
C GLY A 422 -5.10 15.05 -3.29
N ARG A 423 -3.77 15.02 -3.39
CA ARG A 423 -2.86 15.20 -2.26
C ARG A 423 -1.59 15.93 -2.69
N LEU A 424 -0.96 16.61 -1.75
CA LEU A 424 0.33 17.27 -1.98
C LEU A 424 1.52 16.42 -1.50
N ALA A 425 1.28 15.40 -0.66
CA ALA A 425 2.30 14.43 -0.27
C ALA A 425 1.78 12.98 -0.35
N PRO A 426 2.65 11.98 -0.63
CA PRO A 426 2.26 10.58 -0.78
C PRO A 426 1.82 9.92 0.53
N THR A 427 2.27 10.45 1.68
CA THR A 427 1.94 9.95 3.04
C THR A 427 0.53 10.33 3.50
N HIS A 428 -0.11 11.29 2.82
CA HIS A 428 -1.45 11.74 3.16
C HIS A 428 -2.50 10.65 2.96
N ARG A 429 -3.38 10.49 3.98
CA ARG A 429 -4.38 9.42 4.04
C ARG A 429 -5.58 9.77 3.18
N HIS A 430 -6.08 11.00 3.28
CA HIS A 430 -7.21 11.45 2.48
C HIS A 430 -6.75 12.15 1.20
N LYS A 431 -7.67 12.29 0.26
CA LYS A 431 -7.46 12.97 -1.01
C LYS A 431 -8.63 13.89 -1.33
N VAL A 432 -8.33 15.12 -1.71
CA VAL A 432 -9.28 16.19 -2.07
C VAL A 432 -9.14 16.52 -3.56
N GLN A 433 -9.42 15.54 -4.41
CA GLN A 433 -9.39 15.72 -5.86
C GLN A 433 -10.70 16.35 -6.32
N ASP A 434 -10.62 17.45 -7.07
CA ASP A 434 -11.79 18.10 -7.66
C ASP A 434 -11.43 18.54 -9.08
N ALA A 435 -11.93 17.77 -10.05
CA ALA A 435 -11.69 17.99 -11.47
C ALA A 435 -12.06 19.40 -11.94
N ARG A 436 -13.22 19.90 -11.49
CA ARG A 436 -13.77 21.17 -11.93
C ARG A 436 -12.94 22.32 -11.36
N GLN A 437 -12.63 22.27 -10.07
CA GLN A 437 -11.77 23.27 -9.44
C GLN A 437 -10.36 23.24 -10.03
N ALA A 438 -9.79 22.05 -10.25
CA ALA A 438 -8.48 21.91 -10.90
C ALA A 438 -8.45 22.60 -12.27
N LEU A 439 -9.42 22.34 -13.15
CA LEU A 439 -9.50 22.97 -14.47
C LEU A 439 -9.66 24.49 -14.40
N ALA A 440 -10.52 24.98 -13.50
CA ALA A 440 -10.72 26.41 -13.32
C ALA A 440 -9.42 27.10 -12.85
N LEU A 441 -8.71 26.50 -11.90
CA LEU A 441 -7.46 27.04 -11.36
C LEU A 441 -6.34 26.97 -12.40
N TRP A 442 -6.18 25.85 -13.12
CA TRP A 442 -5.21 25.73 -14.21
C TRP A 442 -5.49 26.69 -15.36
N GLY A 443 -6.75 26.88 -15.73
CA GLY A 443 -7.15 27.86 -16.76
C GLY A 443 -6.80 29.29 -16.37
N ARG A 444 -6.92 29.65 -15.08
CA ARG A 444 -6.45 30.95 -14.57
C ARG A 444 -4.92 31.07 -14.61
N LEU A 445 -4.20 30.01 -14.21
CA LEU A 445 -2.73 29.99 -14.22
C LEU A 445 -2.13 30.02 -15.63
N GLN A 446 -2.83 29.48 -16.63
CA GLN A 446 -2.37 29.50 -18.03
C GLN A 446 -2.15 30.92 -18.58
N ASN A 447 -2.88 31.90 -18.06
CA ASN A 447 -2.77 33.30 -18.49
C ASN A 447 -1.61 34.06 -17.82
N LEU A 448 -0.82 33.39 -16.97
CA LEU A 448 0.34 33.99 -16.31
C LEU A 448 1.64 33.49 -16.94
N PRO A 449 2.54 34.37 -17.39
CA PRO A 449 3.81 33.97 -18.00
C PRO A 449 4.63 32.99 -17.15
N ALA A 450 4.66 33.20 -15.83
CA ALA A 450 5.39 32.34 -14.89
C ALA A 450 4.86 30.89 -14.82
N TRP A 451 3.57 30.68 -15.08
CA TRP A 451 2.90 29.37 -14.91
C TRP A 451 2.39 28.78 -16.23
N GLN A 452 2.46 29.54 -17.33
CA GLN A 452 1.82 29.20 -18.61
C GLN A 452 2.25 27.82 -19.13
N ALA A 453 3.55 27.53 -19.10
CA ALA A 453 4.08 26.27 -19.60
C ALA A 453 3.57 25.07 -18.78
N GLU A 454 3.58 25.20 -17.45
CA GLU A 454 3.12 24.14 -16.55
C GLU A 454 1.61 23.96 -16.61
N ALA A 455 0.84 25.05 -16.61
CA ALA A 455 -0.61 25.03 -16.75
C ALA A 455 -1.04 24.45 -18.10
N THR A 456 -0.36 24.80 -19.20
CA THR A 456 -0.64 24.24 -20.53
C THR A 456 -0.35 22.74 -20.56
N ALA A 457 0.77 22.30 -19.97
CA ALA A 457 1.08 20.89 -19.83
C ALA A 457 0.03 20.14 -18.97
N ALA A 458 -0.39 20.73 -17.84
CA ALA A 458 -1.40 20.16 -16.96
C ALA A 458 -2.76 20.04 -17.66
N LEU A 459 -3.21 21.07 -18.37
CA LEU A 459 -4.47 21.07 -19.15
C LEU A 459 -4.42 20.08 -20.33
N SER A 460 -3.25 19.88 -20.93
CA SER A 460 -3.04 18.95 -22.04
C SER A 460 -2.88 17.50 -21.58
N ALA A 461 -2.65 17.25 -20.29
CA ALA A 461 -2.47 15.91 -19.75
C ALA A 461 -3.74 15.05 -20.01
N PRO A 462 -3.60 13.78 -20.42
CA PRO A 462 -4.74 12.91 -20.70
C PRO A 462 -5.73 12.82 -19.54
N GLY A 463 -5.23 12.77 -18.30
CA GLY A 463 -6.05 12.76 -17.09
C GLY A 463 -6.92 14.01 -16.98
N THR A 464 -6.34 15.20 -17.12
CA THR A 464 -7.05 16.48 -17.06
C THR A 464 -8.05 16.64 -18.19
N ARG A 465 -7.75 16.15 -19.41
CA ARG A 465 -8.71 16.13 -20.52
C ARG A 465 -9.93 15.25 -20.24
N ALA A 466 -9.74 14.08 -19.63
CA ALA A 466 -10.84 13.23 -19.17
C ALA A 466 -11.66 13.91 -18.05
N LEU A 467 -10.98 14.65 -17.16
CA LEU A 467 -11.62 15.48 -16.12
C LEU A 467 -12.38 16.70 -16.69
N ALA A 468 -12.00 17.22 -17.85
CA ALA A 468 -12.75 18.30 -18.51
C ALA A 468 -14.09 17.83 -19.07
N ALA A 469 -14.15 16.58 -19.55
CA ALA A 469 -15.42 15.96 -19.93
C ALA A 469 -16.37 15.75 -18.74
N LEU A 470 -15.82 15.70 -17.51
CA LEU A 470 -16.53 15.50 -16.24
C LEU A 470 -17.21 16.74 -15.66
N ALA A 471 -16.83 17.95 -16.08
CA ALA A 471 -17.22 19.20 -15.43
C ALA A 471 -18.67 19.66 -15.72
N ARG A 472 -19.61 18.74 -15.94
CA ARG A 472 -21.04 19.05 -16.11
C ARG A 472 -21.76 19.03 -14.76
N ASP A 473 -22.42 20.14 -14.44
CA ASP A 473 -23.08 20.37 -13.17
C ASP A 473 -24.51 19.81 -13.19
N ASP A 474 -24.66 18.56 -12.77
CA ASP A 474 -25.96 17.88 -12.75
C ASP A 474 -26.59 17.83 -11.34
N GLY A 475 -25.86 18.33 -10.32
CA GLY A 475 -26.20 18.27 -8.90
C GLY A 475 -26.19 16.85 -8.30
N GLY A 476 -25.71 16.70 -7.06
CA GLY A 476 -25.68 15.42 -6.32
C GLY A 476 -24.29 14.76 -6.29
N ARG A 477 -24.26 13.42 -6.24
CA ARG A 477 -23.01 12.63 -6.15
C ARG A 477 -22.13 12.84 -7.39
N HIS A 478 -20.85 13.13 -7.19
CA HIS A 478 -19.87 13.21 -8.26
C HIS A 478 -19.74 11.87 -9.01
N HIS A 479 -19.83 11.90 -10.34
CA HIS A 479 -19.79 10.70 -11.17
C HIS A 479 -19.31 11.02 -12.59
N LEU A 480 -18.82 10.01 -13.30
CA LEU A 480 -18.46 10.07 -14.72
C LEU A 480 -19.45 9.26 -15.54
N TRP A 481 -20.21 9.91 -16.41
CA TRP A 481 -21.03 9.21 -17.42
C TRP A 481 -20.35 9.29 -18.79
N ILE A 482 -20.08 8.14 -19.40
CA ILE A 482 -19.58 8.01 -20.77
C ILE A 482 -20.64 7.29 -21.58
N GLU A 483 -21.14 7.95 -22.61
CA GLU A 483 -22.08 7.34 -23.55
C GLU A 483 -21.35 6.37 -24.47
N ALA A 484 -22.00 5.24 -24.76
CA ALA A 484 -21.52 4.33 -25.79
C ALA A 484 -21.47 5.07 -27.15
N PRO A 485 -20.44 4.86 -27.97
CA PRO A 485 -20.35 5.44 -29.31
C PRO A 485 -21.47 4.96 -30.26
N GLU A 486 -22.03 3.77 -30.06
CA GLU A 486 -23.09 3.23 -30.89
C GLU A 486 -24.49 3.72 -30.45
N PRO A 487 -25.26 4.38 -31.33
CA PRO A 487 -26.62 4.79 -31.00
C PRO A 487 -27.52 3.59 -30.69
N GLY A 488 -28.27 3.66 -29.59
CA GLY A 488 -29.22 2.61 -29.19
C GLY A 488 -28.67 1.54 -28.24
N THR A 489 -27.38 1.62 -27.86
CA THR A 489 -26.83 0.79 -26.79
C THR A 489 -27.69 0.86 -25.53
N ARG A 490 -28.06 -0.31 -24.98
CA ARG A 490 -28.86 -0.43 -23.75
C ARG A 490 -28.06 -0.91 -22.55
N ARG A 491 -26.82 -1.34 -22.74
CA ARG A 491 -25.99 -1.90 -21.67
C ARG A 491 -25.29 -0.78 -20.89
N LEU A 492 -25.31 -0.88 -19.56
CA LEU A 492 -24.56 0.01 -18.68
C LEU A 492 -23.69 -0.78 -17.72
N LEU A 493 -22.43 -0.37 -17.60
CA LEU A 493 -21.56 -0.78 -16.52
C LEU A 493 -21.41 0.36 -15.50
N ILE A 494 -21.82 0.11 -14.25
CA ILE A 494 -21.54 0.99 -13.12
C ILE A 494 -20.26 0.52 -12.43
N VAL A 495 -19.25 1.38 -12.39
CA VAL A 495 -17.90 1.09 -11.90
C VAL A 495 -17.66 1.84 -10.60
N PHE A 496 -17.39 1.11 -9.53
CA PHE A 496 -17.16 1.68 -8.21
C PHE A 496 -15.65 1.86 -7.94
N SER A 497 -15.30 2.83 -7.12
CA SER A 497 -13.94 2.98 -6.58
C SER A 497 -13.70 2.04 -5.39
N CYS A 498 -12.47 1.53 -5.24
CA CYS A 498 -12.01 0.86 -4.02
C CYS A 498 -11.28 1.85 -3.08
N VAL A 499 -10.79 1.35 -1.94
CA VAL A 499 -9.99 2.11 -0.98
C VAL A 499 -8.84 2.87 -1.64
N ASP A 500 -8.14 2.29 -2.61
CA ASP A 500 -6.97 2.96 -3.23
C ASP A 500 -7.37 4.02 -4.26
N SER A 501 -8.54 3.85 -4.86
CA SER A 501 -9.09 4.73 -5.92
C SER A 501 -10.27 5.58 -5.44
N HIS A 502 -10.57 5.61 -4.14
CA HIS A 502 -11.83 6.13 -3.57
C HIS A 502 -12.17 7.57 -4.00
N HIS A 503 -11.18 8.39 -4.27
CA HIS A 503 -11.31 9.80 -4.69
C HIS A 503 -11.38 9.98 -6.22
N SER A 504 -11.07 8.93 -7.00
CA SER A 504 -10.95 8.96 -8.46
C SER A 504 -11.85 7.90 -9.12
N HIS A 505 -11.81 7.83 -10.46
CA HIS A 505 -12.55 6.86 -11.25
C HIS A 505 -11.58 5.77 -11.76
N PRO A 506 -11.65 4.53 -11.25
CA PRO A 506 -10.66 3.53 -11.60
C PRO A 506 -10.86 3.00 -13.03
N GLY A 507 -9.75 2.75 -13.73
CA GLY A 507 -9.76 1.99 -14.98
C GLY A 507 -10.46 2.66 -16.16
N VAL A 508 -10.72 3.98 -16.11
CA VAL A 508 -11.48 4.71 -17.15
C VAL A 508 -10.98 4.42 -18.56
N ILE A 509 -9.69 4.66 -18.84
CA ILE A 509 -9.12 4.46 -20.19
C ILE A 509 -9.25 3.00 -20.64
N GLY A 510 -8.94 2.04 -19.75
CA GLY A 510 -8.98 0.62 -20.08
C GLY A 510 -10.40 0.12 -20.36
N LEU A 511 -11.40 0.61 -19.61
CA LEU A 511 -12.81 0.22 -19.79
C LEU A 511 -13.45 0.90 -20.99
N VAL A 512 -13.17 2.19 -21.24
CA VAL A 512 -13.64 2.90 -22.44
C VAL A 512 -13.18 2.20 -23.71
N ASN A 513 -11.89 1.81 -23.77
CA ASN A 513 -11.35 1.13 -24.93
C ASN A 513 -11.82 -0.33 -25.05
N GLY A 514 -12.10 -0.98 -23.92
CA GLY A 514 -12.42 -2.41 -23.86
C GLY A 514 -13.91 -2.75 -23.89
N MET A 515 -14.80 -1.77 -23.74
CA MET A 515 -16.27 -1.97 -23.72
C MET A 515 -16.99 -0.92 -24.57
N PRO A 516 -16.73 -0.87 -25.89
CA PRO A 516 -17.34 0.14 -26.77
C PRO A 516 -18.86 -0.02 -26.94
N ASP A 517 -19.44 -1.18 -26.59
CA ASP A 517 -20.87 -1.47 -26.64
C ASP A 517 -21.59 -1.20 -25.30
N HIS A 518 -20.97 -0.43 -24.39
CA HIS A 518 -21.52 -0.10 -23.07
C HIS A 518 -21.51 1.40 -22.82
N HIS A 519 -22.59 1.88 -22.20
CA HIS A 519 -22.50 3.09 -21.38
C HIS A 519 -21.66 2.78 -20.14
N LEU A 520 -20.87 3.74 -19.67
CA LEU A 520 -20.06 3.58 -18.46
C LEU A 520 -20.41 4.67 -17.44
N LEU A 521 -20.73 4.27 -16.23
CA LEU A 521 -20.96 5.16 -15.09
C LEU A 521 -19.94 4.89 -14.00
N PHE A 522 -18.96 5.78 -13.81
CA PHE A 522 -18.00 5.66 -12.71
C PHE A 522 -18.46 6.46 -11.50
N VAL A 523 -18.46 5.83 -10.33
CA VAL A 523 -18.81 6.44 -9.05
C VAL A 523 -17.64 6.33 -8.09
N ASN A 524 -17.11 7.48 -7.66
CA ASN A 524 -16.08 7.53 -6.62
C ASN A 524 -16.74 7.55 -5.22
N ASN A 525 -15.94 7.45 -4.17
CA ASN A 525 -16.28 7.59 -2.75
C ASN A 525 -15.20 8.33 -1.97
N PRO A 526 -15.03 9.65 -2.20
CA PRO A 526 -13.98 10.44 -1.56
C PRO A 526 -14.08 10.43 -0.03
N GLU A 527 -15.26 10.21 0.52
CA GLU A 527 -15.51 10.12 1.96
C GLU A 527 -14.92 8.85 2.60
N LEU A 528 -14.48 7.88 1.78
CA LEU A 528 -13.92 6.60 2.22
C LEU A 528 -14.81 5.90 3.26
N ASN A 529 -16.13 5.95 3.03
CA ASN A 529 -17.14 5.47 3.96
C ASN A 529 -17.86 4.22 3.45
N TRP A 530 -17.24 3.47 2.52
CA TRP A 530 -17.78 2.23 1.97
C TRP A 530 -19.15 2.37 1.31
N TYR A 531 -19.43 3.56 0.76
CA TYR A 531 -20.75 3.87 0.22
C TYR A 531 -21.88 3.65 1.24
N SER A 532 -21.66 4.00 2.51
CA SER A 532 -22.63 3.83 3.60
C SER A 532 -23.33 5.14 3.95
N ASP A 533 -24.35 5.06 4.81
CA ASP A 533 -25.13 6.20 5.28
C ASP A 533 -25.65 7.11 4.14
N GLU A 534 -25.44 8.41 4.24
CA GLU A 534 -25.92 9.41 3.27
C GLU A 534 -25.34 9.19 1.88
N VAL A 535 -24.09 8.71 1.79
CA VAL A 535 -23.46 8.43 0.49
C VAL A 535 -24.25 7.39 -0.29
N PHE A 536 -24.78 6.36 0.38
CA PHE A 536 -25.59 5.36 -0.30
C PHE A 536 -26.91 5.96 -0.82
N GLU A 537 -27.56 6.82 -0.03
CA GLU A 537 -28.80 7.48 -0.42
C GLU A 537 -28.60 8.41 -1.62
N GLN A 538 -27.49 9.13 -1.65
CA GLN A 538 -27.10 9.97 -2.79
C GLN A 538 -26.86 9.12 -4.05
N LEU A 539 -26.23 7.95 -3.90
CA LEU A 539 -26.04 6.99 -5.00
C LEU A 539 -27.38 6.42 -5.50
N CYS A 540 -28.29 6.03 -4.60
CA CYS A 540 -29.64 5.60 -4.96
C CYS A 540 -30.41 6.71 -5.71
N THR A 541 -30.25 7.96 -5.27
CA THR A 541 -30.85 9.13 -5.94
C THR A 541 -30.28 9.33 -7.35
N LEU A 542 -28.96 9.19 -7.51
CA LEU A 542 -28.32 9.23 -8.82
C LEU A 542 -28.89 8.17 -9.77
N VAL A 543 -28.99 6.92 -9.31
CA VAL A 543 -29.55 5.80 -10.10
C VAL A 543 -30.99 6.07 -10.51
N ARG A 544 -31.86 6.49 -9.57
CA ARG A 544 -33.27 6.80 -9.86
C ARG A 544 -33.42 7.93 -10.88
N ARG A 545 -32.53 8.93 -10.85
CA ARG A 545 -32.60 10.10 -11.75
C ARG A 545 -31.96 9.86 -13.12
N LYS A 546 -30.88 9.09 -13.20
CA LYS A 546 -30.05 9.00 -14.43
C LYS A 546 -30.08 7.64 -15.11
N VAL A 547 -30.25 6.55 -14.35
CA VAL A 547 -30.15 5.18 -14.88
C VAL A 547 -31.53 4.62 -15.20
N LEU A 548 -32.41 4.52 -14.20
CA LEU A 548 -33.72 3.88 -14.34
C LEU A 548 -34.64 4.49 -15.41
N PRO A 549 -34.61 5.82 -15.69
CA PRO A 549 -35.42 6.39 -16.76
C PRO A 549 -34.98 5.98 -18.17
N ARG A 550 -33.77 5.43 -18.32
CA ARG A 550 -33.15 5.14 -19.63
C ARG A 550 -32.97 3.65 -19.87
N LEU A 551 -32.72 2.89 -18.81
CA LEU A 551 -32.28 1.51 -18.88
C LEU A 551 -33.12 0.63 -17.94
N ARG A 552 -33.34 -0.61 -18.37
CA ARG A 552 -34.01 -1.61 -17.53
C ARG A 552 -33.01 -2.25 -16.57
N PRO A 553 -33.43 -2.73 -15.39
CA PRO A 553 -32.52 -3.33 -14.42
C PRO A 553 -31.64 -4.45 -14.97
N GLU A 554 -32.19 -5.30 -15.85
CA GLU A 554 -31.47 -6.43 -16.44
C GLU A 554 -30.36 -6.03 -17.44
N ASP A 555 -30.35 -4.77 -17.89
CA ASP A 555 -29.35 -4.21 -18.81
C ASP A 555 -28.22 -3.46 -18.04
N VAL A 556 -28.29 -3.42 -16.70
CA VAL A 556 -27.32 -2.73 -15.83
C VAL A 556 -26.47 -3.74 -15.05
N THR A 557 -25.15 -3.56 -15.09
CA THR A 557 -24.17 -4.34 -14.31
C THR A 557 -23.42 -3.44 -13.34
N CYS A 558 -23.36 -3.82 -12.07
CA CYS A 558 -22.50 -3.20 -11.07
C CYS A 558 -21.20 -4.00 -10.93
N TYR A 559 -20.06 -3.31 -11.00
CA TYR A 559 -18.75 -3.92 -10.99
C TYR A 559 -17.78 -3.19 -10.06
N TYR A 560 -17.17 -3.95 -9.15
CA TYR A 560 -15.80 -3.75 -8.63
C TYR A 560 -15.43 -4.82 -7.57
N GLY A 561 -14.24 -4.70 -6.96
CA GLY A 561 -13.86 -5.50 -5.79
C GLY A 561 -13.61 -4.70 -4.51
N SER A 562 -13.34 -5.38 -3.40
CA SER A 562 -13.03 -4.75 -2.10
C SER A 562 -14.16 -3.78 -1.66
N MET A 563 -13.83 -2.54 -1.27
CA MET A 563 -14.78 -1.48 -0.92
C MET A 563 -15.76 -1.17 -2.07
N GLY A 564 -15.26 -1.13 -3.29
CA GLY A 564 -16.11 -0.93 -4.47
C GLY A 564 -17.05 -2.12 -4.69
N GLY A 565 -16.60 -3.33 -4.34
CA GLY A 565 -17.42 -4.54 -4.36
C GLY A 565 -18.56 -4.50 -3.34
N HIS A 566 -18.34 -3.90 -2.16
CA HIS A 566 -19.41 -3.62 -1.19
C HIS A 566 -20.48 -2.70 -1.81
N GLY A 567 -20.06 -1.57 -2.38
CA GLY A 567 -20.97 -0.62 -3.04
C GLY A 567 -21.71 -1.25 -4.22
N ALA A 568 -21.01 -1.99 -5.08
CA ALA A 568 -21.54 -2.64 -6.27
C ALA A 568 -22.58 -3.71 -5.91
N LEU A 569 -22.28 -4.61 -4.98
CA LEU A 569 -23.21 -5.66 -4.58
C LEU A 569 -24.44 -5.08 -3.88
N LYS A 570 -24.25 -4.12 -2.98
CA LYS A 570 -25.34 -3.45 -2.25
C LYS A 570 -26.27 -2.70 -3.20
N LEU A 571 -25.73 -1.95 -4.16
CA LEU A 571 -26.53 -1.24 -5.15
C LEU A 571 -27.27 -2.21 -6.09
N ALA A 572 -26.60 -3.28 -6.52
CA ALA A 572 -27.22 -4.27 -7.39
C ALA A 572 -28.45 -4.90 -6.73
N LEU A 573 -28.31 -5.36 -5.49
CA LEU A 573 -29.38 -5.97 -4.70
C LEU A 573 -30.53 -4.99 -4.43
N THR A 574 -30.24 -3.70 -4.28
CA THR A 574 -31.26 -2.67 -4.02
C THR A 574 -32.16 -2.42 -5.23
N PHE A 575 -31.62 -2.56 -6.45
CA PHE A 575 -32.33 -2.19 -7.69
C PHE A 575 -32.60 -3.36 -8.65
N GLY A 576 -32.21 -4.59 -8.30
CA GLY A 576 -32.35 -5.75 -9.18
C GLY A 576 -31.38 -5.72 -10.37
N PHE A 577 -30.20 -5.13 -10.21
CA PHE A 577 -29.15 -5.14 -11.24
C PHE A 577 -28.30 -6.40 -11.15
N GLN A 578 -27.47 -6.65 -12.17
CA GLN A 578 -26.45 -7.68 -12.13
C GLN A 578 -25.25 -7.20 -11.29
N ALA A 579 -24.57 -8.12 -10.60
CA ALA A 579 -23.34 -7.83 -9.86
C ALA A 579 -22.19 -8.70 -10.36
N VAL A 580 -21.04 -8.09 -10.65
CA VAL A 580 -19.77 -8.77 -10.93
C VAL A 580 -18.73 -8.27 -9.94
N VAL A 581 -18.50 -9.04 -8.86
CA VAL A 581 -17.74 -8.58 -7.70
C VAL A 581 -16.62 -9.53 -7.29
N PHE A 582 -15.56 -8.98 -6.69
CA PHE A 582 -14.34 -9.71 -6.32
C PHE A 582 -13.93 -9.33 -4.90
N ASN A 583 -13.77 -10.30 -4.00
CA ASN A 583 -13.49 -10.03 -2.59
C ASN A 583 -14.35 -8.88 -2.01
N PRO A 584 -15.69 -8.91 -2.16
CA PRO A 584 -16.54 -7.83 -1.70
C PRO A 584 -16.51 -7.74 -0.17
N GLN A 585 -16.53 -6.52 0.36
CA GLN A 585 -16.48 -6.30 1.80
C GLN A 585 -17.89 -6.29 2.41
N VAL A 586 -18.50 -7.47 2.54
CA VAL A 586 -19.94 -7.67 2.79
C VAL A 586 -20.43 -7.11 4.15
N GLU A 587 -19.57 -7.13 5.17
CA GLU A 587 -19.88 -6.70 6.54
C GLU A 587 -18.77 -5.77 7.07
N LEU A 588 -19.07 -4.49 7.29
CA LEU A 588 -18.04 -3.52 7.70
C LEU A 588 -17.52 -3.77 9.11
N ALA A 589 -18.35 -4.34 10.01
CA ALA A 589 -17.90 -4.70 11.36
C ALA A 589 -16.79 -5.75 11.31
N LEU A 590 -16.94 -6.78 10.47
CA LEU A 590 -15.90 -7.77 10.19
C LEU A 590 -14.63 -7.08 9.66
N TRP A 591 -14.78 -6.20 8.68
CA TRP A 591 -13.64 -5.53 8.05
C TRP A 591 -12.92 -4.54 8.97
N SER A 592 -13.58 -4.00 9.99
CA SER A 592 -12.95 -3.15 11.01
C SER A 592 -11.86 -3.88 11.82
N ALA A 593 -11.95 -5.21 11.87
CA ALA A 593 -10.98 -6.08 12.52
C ALA A 593 -9.72 -6.23 11.66
N TYR A 594 -9.86 -6.25 10.33
CA TYR A 594 -8.77 -6.45 9.36
C TYR A 594 -8.27 -5.16 8.68
N ARG A 595 -8.85 -4.00 9.03
CA ARG A 595 -8.47 -2.67 8.53
C ARG A 595 -8.33 -1.67 9.67
N PRO A 596 -7.30 -1.81 10.51
CA PRO A 596 -7.21 -1.05 11.75
C PRO A 596 -7.09 0.45 11.54
N ARG A 597 -6.42 0.88 10.47
CA ARG A 597 -6.30 2.30 10.10
C ARG A 597 -7.63 2.94 9.70
N GLN A 598 -8.62 2.14 9.29
CA GLN A 598 -9.96 2.60 8.91
C GLN A 598 -11.05 2.13 9.89
N ARG A 599 -10.67 1.57 11.05
CA ARG A 599 -11.61 0.98 12.00
C ARG A 599 -12.71 1.96 12.41
N ASP A 600 -12.33 3.16 12.81
CA ASP A 600 -13.28 4.17 13.29
C ASP A 600 -14.26 4.59 12.19
N LEU A 601 -13.80 4.65 10.93
CA LEU A 601 -14.66 4.93 9.77
C LEU A 601 -15.64 3.76 9.52
N LEU A 602 -15.16 2.53 9.59
CA LEU A 602 -15.95 1.32 9.35
C LEU A 602 -17.01 1.10 10.43
N LEU A 603 -16.64 1.29 11.71
CA LEU A 603 -17.56 1.19 12.85
C LEU A 603 -18.47 2.43 12.99
N GLY A 604 -18.05 3.56 12.44
CA GLY A 604 -18.85 4.78 12.40
C GLY A 604 -20.07 4.71 11.48
N ALA A 605 -20.10 3.75 10.54
CA ALA A 605 -21.20 3.56 9.61
C ALA A 605 -22.48 3.08 10.34
N ARG A 606 -23.51 3.92 10.39
CA ARG A 606 -24.73 3.62 11.18
C ARG A 606 -25.75 2.83 10.37
N ARG A 607 -25.93 3.19 9.10
CA ARG A 607 -26.83 2.55 8.14
C ARG A 607 -26.04 2.03 6.95
N HIS A 608 -26.57 1.01 6.30
CA HIS A 608 -25.96 0.44 5.10
C HIS A 608 -24.54 -0.09 5.33
N HIS A 609 -24.24 -0.58 6.55
CA HIS A 609 -22.95 -1.16 6.95
C HIS A 609 -22.83 -2.65 6.60
N GLY A 610 -23.93 -3.32 6.29
CA GLY A 610 -23.97 -4.73 5.90
C GLY A 610 -24.84 -4.93 4.67
N ILE A 611 -24.58 -6.02 3.95
CA ILE A 611 -25.38 -6.46 2.80
C ILE A 611 -26.50 -7.43 3.24
N VAL A 612 -26.22 -8.25 4.25
CA VAL A 612 -27.15 -9.25 4.81
C VAL A 612 -28.52 -8.65 5.21
N PRO A 613 -28.61 -7.43 5.79
CA PRO A 613 -29.89 -6.84 6.15
C PRO A 613 -30.86 -6.60 4.98
N LEU A 614 -30.41 -6.65 3.71
CA LEU A 614 -31.30 -6.53 2.54
C LEU A 614 -32.22 -7.74 2.37
N GLY A 615 -31.91 -8.88 3.00
CA GLY A 615 -32.75 -10.08 2.99
C GLY A 615 -32.66 -10.91 1.69
N SER A 616 -33.02 -12.19 1.78
CA SER A 616 -32.84 -13.15 0.68
C SER A 616 -33.69 -12.86 -0.56
N ASP A 617 -34.75 -12.07 -0.43
CA ASP A 617 -35.62 -11.70 -1.56
C ASP A 617 -34.88 -10.81 -2.58
N ALA A 618 -33.92 -10.00 -2.12
CA ALA A 618 -33.10 -9.18 -3.01
C ALA A 618 -32.23 -10.03 -3.96
N LEU A 619 -31.85 -11.25 -3.55
CA LEU A 619 -31.08 -12.18 -4.37
C LEU A 619 -31.88 -12.73 -5.56
N ALA A 620 -33.22 -12.72 -5.48
CA ALA A 620 -34.07 -13.21 -6.56
C ALA A 620 -33.98 -12.32 -7.80
N ALA A 621 -33.88 -10.99 -7.61
CA ALA A 621 -33.86 -10.00 -8.67
C ALA A 621 -32.44 -9.71 -9.21
N SER A 622 -31.39 -10.10 -8.48
CA SER A 622 -30.01 -9.74 -8.80
C SER A 622 -29.13 -10.95 -9.08
N PRO A 623 -28.80 -11.20 -10.36
CA PRO A 623 -27.77 -12.18 -10.72
C PRO A 623 -26.39 -11.75 -10.22
N ILE A 624 -25.63 -12.67 -9.61
CA ILE A 624 -24.33 -12.37 -9.00
C ILE A 624 -23.25 -13.26 -9.59
N ALA A 625 -22.16 -12.66 -10.05
CA ALA A 625 -20.87 -13.31 -10.22
C ALA A 625 -19.92 -12.84 -9.14
N ILE A 626 -19.39 -13.78 -8.35
CA ILE A 626 -18.49 -13.50 -7.23
C ILE A 626 -17.22 -14.33 -7.34
N ALA A 627 -16.07 -13.67 -7.24
CA ALA A 627 -14.79 -14.34 -7.00
C ALA A 627 -14.27 -14.03 -5.61
N VAL A 628 -13.71 -15.04 -4.94
CA VAL A 628 -13.25 -14.95 -3.55
C VAL A 628 -11.86 -15.60 -3.43
N GLY A 629 -10.94 -14.88 -2.82
CA GLY A 629 -9.62 -15.41 -2.44
C GLY A 629 -9.68 -16.32 -1.21
N SER A 630 -8.52 -16.83 -0.81
CA SER A 630 -8.34 -17.64 0.40
C SER A 630 -7.98 -16.82 1.63
N GLY A 631 -7.83 -15.50 1.50
CA GLY A 631 -7.60 -14.60 2.64
C GLY A 631 -8.73 -14.75 3.66
N THR A 632 -8.37 -14.83 4.95
CA THR A 632 -9.37 -15.03 6.03
C THR A 632 -10.55 -14.04 5.99
N PRO A 633 -10.35 -12.71 5.87
CA PRO A 633 -11.49 -11.78 5.83
C PRO A 633 -12.38 -11.96 4.60
N ASP A 634 -11.80 -12.31 3.44
CA ASP A 634 -12.55 -12.53 2.21
C ASP A 634 -13.44 -13.77 2.29
N ARG A 635 -12.89 -14.84 2.88
CA ARG A 635 -13.63 -16.08 3.11
C ARG A 635 -14.75 -15.88 4.13
N LEU A 636 -14.49 -15.20 5.25
CA LEU A 636 -15.53 -14.91 6.25
C LEU A 636 -16.64 -14.02 5.67
N ALA A 637 -16.30 -13.04 4.83
CA ALA A 637 -17.29 -12.24 4.11
C ALA A 637 -18.13 -13.10 3.15
N PHE A 638 -17.52 -14.08 2.48
CA PHE A 638 -18.25 -15.05 1.66
C PHE A 638 -19.14 -15.98 2.50
N SER A 639 -18.67 -16.47 3.65
CA SER A 639 -19.47 -17.29 4.57
C SER A 639 -20.74 -16.56 5.03
N ALA A 640 -20.64 -15.25 5.30
CA ALA A 640 -21.80 -14.41 5.62
C ALA A 640 -22.82 -14.36 4.46
N LEU A 641 -22.35 -14.26 3.21
CA LEU A 641 -23.22 -14.35 2.02
C LEU A 641 -23.82 -15.75 1.86
N VAL A 642 -23.08 -16.83 2.14
CA VAL A 642 -23.59 -18.19 2.05
C VAL A 642 -24.79 -18.39 2.97
N GLY A 643 -24.75 -17.82 4.19
CA GLY A 643 -25.90 -17.83 5.10
C GLY A 643 -27.16 -17.21 4.48
N MET A 644 -27.01 -16.08 3.78
CA MET A 644 -28.11 -15.40 3.08
C MET A 644 -28.58 -16.17 1.83
N MET A 645 -27.66 -16.75 1.07
CA MET A 645 -27.96 -17.52 -0.14
C MET A 645 -28.68 -18.84 0.18
N ALA A 646 -28.33 -19.48 1.30
CA ALA A 646 -28.91 -20.75 1.72
C ALA A 646 -30.41 -20.66 2.04
N THR A 647 -30.92 -19.47 2.36
CA THR A 647 -32.35 -19.23 2.64
C THR A 647 -33.12 -18.69 1.43
N ALA A 648 -32.47 -18.45 0.29
CA ALA A 648 -33.10 -17.86 -0.87
C ALA A 648 -34.07 -18.82 -1.57
N ARG A 649 -35.24 -18.30 -1.97
CA ARG A 649 -36.20 -19.04 -2.80
C ARG A 649 -35.89 -18.95 -4.29
N ALA A 650 -35.16 -17.91 -4.69
CA ALA A 650 -34.63 -17.75 -6.04
C ALA A 650 -33.24 -17.12 -5.99
N LEU A 651 -32.32 -17.60 -6.82
CA LEU A 651 -30.93 -17.14 -6.91
C LEU A 651 -30.33 -17.51 -8.27
N THR A 652 -29.54 -16.60 -8.84
CA THR A 652 -28.61 -16.90 -9.94
C THR A 652 -27.20 -16.51 -9.51
N LEU A 653 -26.31 -17.48 -9.41
CA LEU A 653 -24.95 -17.30 -8.88
C LEU A 653 -23.90 -17.94 -9.79
N LEU A 654 -22.85 -17.18 -10.10
CA LEU A 654 -21.57 -17.68 -10.57
C LEU A 654 -20.54 -17.49 -9.44
N VAL A 655 -19.85 -18.56 -9.05
CA VAL A 655 -18.90 -18.53 -7.94
C VAL A 655 -17.55 -19.10 -8.36
N ASP A 656 -16.48 -18.39 -7.99
CA ASP A 656 -15.10 -18.82 -8.15
C ASP A 656 -14.30 -18.53 -6.88
N LYS A 657 -13.99 -19.58 -6.12
CA LYS A 657 -13.10 -19.53 -4.96
C LYS A 657 -11.73 -19.99 -5.41
N VAL A 658 -10.73 -19.14 -5.19
CA VAL A 658 -9.35 -19.40 -5.59
C VAL A 658 -8.41 -19.39 -4.38
N PRO A 659 -7.35 -20.21 -4.38
CA PRO A 659 -6.37 -20.25 -3.31
C PRO A 659 -5.39 -19.06 -3.38
N ASP A 660 -5.91 -17.84 -3.48
CA ASP A 660 -5.15 -16.59 -3.50
C ASP A 660 -5.31 -15.86 -2.15
N PRO A 661 -4.26 -15.78 -1.31
CA PRO A 661 -4.35 -15.15 0.00
C PRO A 661 -4.40 -13.61 -0.09
N HIS A 662 -4.14 -13.01 -1.25
CA HIS A 662 -4.06 -11.57 -1.40
C HIS A 662 -5.43 -10.96 -1.68
N HIS A 663 -5.90 -10.11 -0.75
CA HIS A 663 -7.17 -9.38 -0.90
C HIS A 663 -7.19 -8.47 -2.15
N ALA A 664 -6.18 -7.62 -2.31
CA ALA A 664 -6.11 -6.63 -3.38
C ALA A 664 -5.57 -7.24 -4.68
N GLY A 665 -6.08 -6.76 -5.82
CA GLY A 665 -5.57 -7.14 -7.15
C GLY A 665 -6.01 -8.52 -7.66
N LEU A 666 -6.94 -9.21 -6.97
CA LEU A 666 -7.42 -10.54 -7.35
C LEU A 666 -7.82 -10.60 -8.83
N ILE A 667 -8.59 -9.63 -9.31
CA ILE A 667 -9.05 -9.57 -10.69
C ILE A 667 -7.89 -9.52 -11.70
N GLY A 668 -6.83 -8.76 -11.41
CA GLY A 668 -5.67 -8.67 -12.28
C GLY A 668 -4.92 -10.00 -12.39
N ARG A 669 -4.89 -10.76 -11.29
CA ARG A 669 -4.28 -12.11 -11.26
C ARG A 669 -5.15 -13.18 -11.92
N LEU A 670 -6.48 -13.02 -11.88
CA LEU A 670 -7.42 -13.92 -12.57
C LEU A 670 -7.48 -13.67 -14.09
N THR A 671 -7.21 -12.45 -14.56
CA THR A 671 -7.38 -12.09 -15.98
C THR A 671 -6.07 -12.11 -16.76
N ARG A 672 -5.98 -12.95 -17.81
CA ARG A 672 -4.95 -12.82 -18.85
C ARG A 672 -5.39 -11.99 -20.06
N ARG A 673 -6.71 -11.90 -20.31
CA ARG A 673 -7.32 -11.24 -21.48
C ARG A 673 -7.81 -9.80 -21.21
N GLY A 674 -7.39 -9.23 -20.08
CA GLY A 674 -7.84 -7.92 -19.59
C GLY A 674 -9.17 -7.97 -18.84
N VAL A 675 -9.35 -7.00 -17.93
CA VAL A 675 -10.53 -6.83 -17.10
C VAL A 675 -11.83 -6.60 -17.90
N PRO A 676 -11.87 -5.74 -18.93
CA PRO A 676 -13.11 -5.44 -19.67
C PRO A 676 -13.78 -6.69 -20.25
N THR A 677 -13.00 -7.53 -20.94
CA THR A 677 -13.46 -8.77 -21.56
C THR A 677 -14.08 -9.73 -20.55
N LEU A 678 -13.45 -9.88 -19.38
CA LEU A 678 -13.98 -10.77 -18.35
C LEU A 678 -15.32 -10.28 -17.81
N VAL A 679 -15.43 -8.99 -17.49
CA VAL A 679 -16.67 -8.41 -16.95
C VAL A 679 -17.81 -8.56 -17.95
N HIS A 680 -17.55 -8.27 -19.23
CA HIS A 680 -18.52 -8.44 -20.31
C HIS A 680 -19.04 -9.88 -20.40
N HIS A 681 -18.16 -10.87 -20.39
CA HIS A 681 -18.54 -12.28 -20.46
C HIS A 681 -19.33 -12.74 -19.23
N LEU A 682 -18.93 -12.31 -18.03
CA LEU A 682 -19.64 -12.66 -16.80
C LEU A 682 -21.05 -12.05 -16.77
N ALA A 683 -21.19 -10.78 -17.12
CA ALA A 683 -22.50 -10.13 -17.23
C ALA A 683 -23.41 -10.83 -18.26
N THR A 684 -22.87 -11.15 -19.43
CA THR A 684 -23.60 -11.90 -20.47
C THR A 684 -24.04 -13.28 -19.97
N ARG A 685 -23.14 -14.01 -19.30
CA ARG A 685 -23.45 -15.34 -18.75
C ARG A 685 -24.50 -15.26 -17.64
N LEU A 686 -24.42 -14.27 -16.76
CA LEU A 686 -25.44 -14.03 -15.74
C LEU A 686 -26.81 -13.78 -16.35
N GLN A 687 -26.89 -12.97 -17.42
CA GLN A 687 -28.14 -12.71 -18.11
C GLN A 687 -28.73 -13.98 -18.72
N GLN A 688 -27.90 -14.83 -19.34
CA GLN A 688 -28.35 -16.12 -19.88
C GLN A 688 -28.89 -17.03 -18.78
N LEU A 689 -28.18 -17.15 -17.66
CA LEU A 689 -28.58 -17.99 -16.53
C LEU A 689 -29.84 -17.49 -15.82
N HIS A 690 -30.00 -16.18 -15.72
CA HIS A 690 -31.15 -15.60 -15.06
C HIS A 690 -32.47 -15.87 -15.81
N ARG A 691 -32.41 -16.00 -17.13
CA ARG A 691 -33.57 -16.36 -17.98
C ARG A 691 -33.98 -17.84 -17.92
N ILE A 692 -33.25 -18.67 -17.17
CA ILE A 692 -33.61 -20.08 -16.98
C ILE A 692 -34.67 -20.15 -15.88
N ASP A 693 -35.91 -20.45 -16.27
CA ASP A 693 -37.04 -20.62 -15.36
C ASP A 693 -37.06 -22.02 -14.73
N ASP A 694 -36.76 -23.06 -15.53
CA ASP A 694 -36.65 -24.45 -15.09
C ASP A 694 -35.24 -25.03 -15.32
N PRO A 695 -34.36 -24.99 -14.30
CA PRO A 695 -33.00 -25.51 -14.40
C PRO A 695 -32.94 -27.02 -14.69
N GLY A 696 -33.98 -27.79 -14.38
CA GLY A 696 -34.01 -29.24 -14.64
C GLY A 696 -34.00 -29.60 -16.12
N THR A 697 -34.38 -28.65 -16.99
CA THR A 697 -34.33 -28.80 -18.44
C THR A 697 -33.06 -28.24 -19.08
N ALA A 698 -32.25 -27.51 -18.29
CA ALA A 698 -31.03 -26.86 -18.78
C ALA A 698 -29.84 -27.84 -18.76
N SER A 699 -29.14 -27.96 -19.89
CA SER A 699 -28.02 -28.89 -20.04
C SER A 699 -26.90 -28.64 -19.01
N GLY A 700 -26.53 -29.71 -18.30
CA GLY A 700 -25.42 -29.75 -17.34
C GLY A 700 -25.73 -29.24 -15.93
N PHE A 701 -26.97 -28.87 -15.62
CA PHE A 701 -27.38 -28.58 -14.24
C PHE A 701 -27.92 -29.85 -13.57
N GLU A 702 -27.34 -30.18 -12.41
CA GLU A 702 -27.76 -31.31 -11.59
C GLU A 702 -28.59 -30.81 -10.40
N PRO A 703 -29.77 -31.39 -10.13
CA PRO A 703 -30.53 -31.06 -8.93
C PRO A 703 -29.78 -31.54 -7.68
N VAL A 704 -29.81 -30.72 -6.63
CA VAL A 704 -29.31 -31.13 -5.31
C VAL A 704 -30.50 -31.57 -4.47
N GLU A 705 -30.46 -32.82 -4.02
CA GLU A 705 -31.52 -33.42 -3.20
C GLU A 705 -31.81 -32.56 -1.95
N PRO A 706 -33.08 -32.39 -1.54
CA PRO A 706 -33.44 -31.54 -0.40
C PRO A 706 -32.67 -31.85 0.88
N THR A 707 -32.37 -33.13 1.14
CA THR A 707 -31.59 -33.60 2.29
C THR A 707 -30.10 -33.24 2.21
N ALA A 708 -29.57 -32.98 1.00
CA ALA A 708 -28.18 -32.63 0.74
C ALA A 708 -27.93 -31.11 0.63
N VAL A 709 -28.97 -30.28 0.59
CA VAL A 709 -28.85 -28.82 0.40
C VAL A 709 -27.97 -28.17 1.47
N ALA A 710 -28.17 -28.50 2.75
CA ALA A 710 -27.35 -27.95 3.83
C ALA A 710 -25.87 -28.35 3.68
N GLY A 711 -25.61 -29.60 3.31
CA GLY A 711 -24.25 -30.11 3.04
C GLY A 711 -23.60 -29.44 1.84
N PHE A 712 -24.36 -29.14 0.78
CA PHE A 712 -23.87 -28.42 -0.40
C PHE A 712 -23.33 -27.03 -0.03
N TRP A 713 -24.11 -26.24 0.72
CA TRP A 713 -23.69 -24.90 1.12
C TRP A 713 -22.46 -24.94 2.03
N ALA A 714 -22.44 -25.87 3.00
CA ALA A 714 -21.27 -26.07 3.87
C ALA A 714 -20.02 -26.47 3.08
N GLN A 715 -20.16 -27.36 2.09
CA GLN A 715 -19.04 -27.77 1.24
C GLN A 715 -18.51 -26.60 0.41
N MET A 716 -19.38 -25.80 -0.20
CA MET A 716 -18.96 -24.63 -0.97
C MET A 716 -18.28 -23.58 -0.07
N ASP A 717 -18.81 -23.34 1.12
CA ASP A 717 -18.26 -22.41 2.10
C ASP A 717 -16.85 -22.82 2.58
N GLN A 718 -16.65 -24.11 2.84
CA GLN A 718 -15.38 -24.63 3.35
C GLN A 718 -14.33 -24.91 2.26
N ALA A 719 -14.74 -25.05 0.99
CA ALA A 719 -13.83 -25.39 -0.09
C ALA A 719 -12.72 -24.35 -0.29
N ALA A 720 -11.45 -24.77 -0.28
CA ALA A 720 -10.33 -23.89 -0.63
C ALA A 720 -10.35 -23.47 -2.11
N HIS A 721 -10.91 -24.33 -2.96
CA HIS A 721 -11.15 -24.06 -4.37
C HIS A 721 -12.55 -24.51 -4.74
N TRP A 722 -13.30 -23.65 -5.43
CA TRP A 722 -14.64 -23.98 -5.89
C TRP A 722 -14.96 -23.20 -7.16
N GLN A 723 -15.51 -23.86 -8.17
CA GLN A 723 -15.92 -23.20 -9.39
C GLN A 723 -17.24 -23.79 -9.89
N GLY A 724 -18.25 -22.94 -10.05
CA GLY A 724 -19.54 -23.43 -10.51
C GLY A 724 -20.60 -22.36 -10.73
N GLU A 725 -21.71 -22.82 -11.29
CA GLU A 725 -22.94 -22.07 -11.46
C GLU A 725 -24.01 -22.66 -10.53
N VAL A 726 -24.76 -21.82 -9.83
CA VAL A 726 -25.81 -22.23 -8.90
C VAL A 726 -27.09 -21.50 -9.26
N LEU A 727 -28.18 -22.27 -9.41
CA LEU A 727 -29.52 -21.77 -9.64
C LEU A 727 -30.43 -22.26 -8.53
N VAL A 728 -31.17 -21.34 -7.92
CA VAL A 728 -32.28 -21.70 -7.03
C VAL A 728 -33.56 -21.18 -7.67
N ARG A 729 -34.59 -22.03 -7.79
CA ARG A 729 -35.92 -21.66 -8.29
C ARG A 729 -36.98 -22.35 -7.44
N GLY A 730 -37.91 -21.59 -6.87
CA GLY A 730 -38.92 -22.13 -5.95
C GLY A 730 -38.32 -22.87 -4.75
N GLY A 731 -37.11 -22.51 -4.31
CA GLY A 731 -36.36 -23.19 -3.24
C GLY A 731 -35.64 -24.47 -3.66
N ARG A 732 -35.73 -24.91 -4.92
CA ARG A 732 -34.99 -26.08 -5.44
C ARG A 732 -33.63 -25.65 -5.97
N LEU A 733 -32.56 -26.25 -5.45
CA LEU A 733 -31.18 -25.95 -5.80
C LEU A 733 -30.70 -26.84 -6.94
N HIS A 734 -30.12 -26.24 -7.96
CA HIS A 734 -29.42 -26.91 -9.04
C HIS A 734 -28.02 -26.33 -9.16
N CYS A 735 -27.04 -27.19 -9.43
CA CYS A 735 -25.66 -26.76 -9.57
C CYS A 735 -25.00 -27.35 -10.82
N ARG A 736 -24.04 -26.62 -11.36
CA ARG A 736 -23.15 -27.09 -12.41
C ARG A 736 -21.72 -26.80 -11.98
N ARG A 737 -20.96 -27.85 -11.67
CA ARG A 737 -19.54 -27.72 -11.28
C ARG A 737 -18.64 -27.68 -12.50
N HIS A 738 -17.60 -26.88 -12.42
CA HIS A 738 -16.53 -26.86 -13.41
C HIS A 738 -15.25 -27.46 -12.82
N HIS A 739 -14.68 -28.49 -13.46
CA HIS A 739 -13.43 -29.09 -12.99
C HIS A 739 -12.25 -28.11 -13.15
N PRO A 740 -11.32 -28.02 -12.18
CA PRO A 740 -10.11 -27.22 -12.31
C PRO A 740 -9.10 -27.91 -13.24
N ALA A 741 -9.14 -27.60 -14.54
CA ALA A 741 -8.18 -28.12 -15.52
C ALA A 741 -7.00 -27.15 -15.75
N GLY A 742 -6.31 -26.73 -14.68
CA GLY A 742 -5.05 -25.97 -14.76
C GLY A 742 -5.15 -24.53 -15.32
N ARG A 743 -6.36 -23.96 -15.50
CA ARG A 743 -6.59 -22.56 -15.88
C ARG A 743 -7.28 -21.79 -14.74
N PRO A 744 -6.98 -20.50 -14.52
CA PRO A 744 -7.65 -19.70 -13.48
C PRO A 744 -9.16 -19.58 -13.77
N GLY A 745 -9.98 -19.80 -12.74
CA GLY A 745 -11.39 -20.19 -12.79
C GLY A 745 -12.28 -19.37 -13.73
N LEU A 746 -12.67 -18.13 -13.37
CA LEU A 746 -13.64 -17.33 -14.14
C LEU A 746 -13.22 -17.06 -15.60
N ALA A 747 -11.91 -17.05 -15.90
CA ALA A 747 -11.44 -16.94 -17.28
C ALA A 747 -11.88 -18.14 -18.15
N ARG A 748 -12.04 -19.33 -17.56
CA ARG A 748 -12.59 -20.51 -18.26
C ARG A 748 -14.10 -20.41 -18.47
N MET A 749 -14.85 -19.92 -17.50
CA MET A 749 -16.30 -19.69 -17.66
C MET A 749 -16.57 -18.63 -18.73
N SER A 750 -15.69 -17.63 -18.83
CA SER A 750 -15.72 -16.64 -19.90
C SER A 750 -15.47 -17.23 -21.30
N SER A 751 -14.73 -18.35 -21.40
CA SER A 751 -14.52 -19.09 -22.66
C SER A 751 -15.64 -20.05 -23.02
N LEU A 752 -16.62 -20.29 -22.13
CA LEU A 752 -17.82 -21.07 -22.44
C LEU A 752 -18.89 -20.21 -23.13
N VAL A 753 -18.66 -18.90 -23.24
CA VAL A 753 -19.43 -17.98 -24.09
C VAL A 753 -18.82 -18.01 -25.51
N GLU A 754 -18.74 -19.18 -26.12
CA GLU A 754 -18.64 -19.25 -27.58
C GLU A 754 -20.07 -19.13 -28.13
N PRO A 755 -20.28 -18.41 -29.26
CA PRO A 755 -21.59 -18.37 -29.87
C PRO A 755 -21.98 -19.80 -30.21
N ALA A 756 -23.17 -20.23 -29.77
CA ALA A 756 -23.80 -21.38 -30.40
C ALA A 756 -23.88 -21.04 -31.90
N ALA A 757 -23.15 -21.80 -32.71
CA ALA A 757 -23.18 -21.69 -34.17
C ALA A 757 -24.58 -21.99 -34.71
#